data_AF-A0A321LNZ8-F1
#
_entry.id   AF-A0A321LNZ8-F1
#
_cell.length_a   1.000
_cell.length_b   1.000
_cell.length_c   1.000
_cell.angle_alpha   90.00
_cell.angle_beta   90.00
_cell.angle_gamma   90.00
#
_symmetry.space_group_name_H-M   'P 1'
#
loop_
_entity.id
_entity.type
_entity.pdbx_description
1 polymer ?
#
loop_
_entity_poly.entity_id
_entity_poly.type
_entity_poly.pdbx_seq_one_letter_code
_entity_poly.pdbx_strand_id
1 'polypeptide(L)'
;MRGVIRSRFYLFFLLLSVVLKATLATAPAKPVDRELKINFVAPIESGLRKLTIEERVTRQRAIEAVYWRHRIRPDSNERARIDFEQVVSSGLLTAKVEKYLHQSEALTAGMSLDASAERELLQAEMDRMAAQTRRPDVLRELYRALDDDPLLIAECLARPILIDRLSRTDAREFPSGLPASFGPGSSFTPSRASFEYRKPLQLTTAAACQSQTWTNTSTVSAPPANYGHSGVWTGSELIVWGGYDGKTFLNAGGVYDPATDSWHPTSLNGAPAGRRYHTGVWTGTEMIIWGGSGSSTPFLSSGARYDPVSDTWTAISQTNAPAARYAHTAVWTGSEMIVWGGNAGFQLTNTGGRYDPASNTWSAISPATILEGRRYHSAVWNGSEMIVWGGQGSTNGELNTGARYHRSTDSWTPLTTIGAPSARDSHTAIWTGSQMLIWGGSNATYPYYLGDGASYDPAQDNWHPLSSVNAPSSRSHHTAIWTGGQMLVWGGGAISGVLSTGGSYDPATGSWSATPTTGAPSGRAFHNAVWTGAEMIVWGGDASTGGRYCAGSVSQCVSSLSPASAAAGASGENGIVSVNAPSGCHWTAISNAAWLIISSGSEGTGSGAVGYSVAANTDPNSRTGTLTIGNQAFVITQAAGAGGSCTFSISPSTQTVSGSGGSFTANVSATGSGCTWSAVANVSWIGVDFGSGSGNGQVRYTVSSNRTGVSRKGKITVGGEILTIKQRAF
;
A
#
# COMPACT_ATOMS: atom_id res chain seq x y z
N MET A 1 42.99 -54.90 -9.83
CA MET A 1 43.38 -55.60 -8.58
C MET A 1 43.38 -54.55 -7.47
N ARG A 2 42.80 -54.68 -6.26
CA ARG A 2 41.97 -55.69 -5.54
C ARG A 2 40.90 -54.86 -4.77
N GLY A 3 39.71 -55.29 -4.32
CA GLY A 3 38.88 -56.52 -4.40
C GLY A 3 37.37 -56.14 -4.44
N VAL A 4 36.32 -56.97 -4.60
CA VAL A 4 36.03 -58.37 -4.17
C VAL A 4 35.55 -58.42 -2.69
N ILE A 5 34.33 -58.87 -2.29
CA ILE A 5 33.14 -59.42 -3.03
C ILE A 5 31.83 -59.48 -2.16
N ARG A 6 30.62 -59.48 -2.80
CA ARG A 6 29.24 -59.95 -2.39
C ARG A 6 28.60 -59.50 -1.03
N SER A 7 27.28 -59.32 -0.81
CA SER A 7 25.97 -59.60 -1.50
C SER A 7 25.15 -60.85 -1.05
N ARG A 8 23.91 -60.62 -0.56
CA ARG A 8 22.70 -61.50 -0.39
C ARG A 8 21.49 -60.65 0.11
N PHE A 9 20.18 -60.97 0.00
CA PHE A 9 19.39 -61.81 -0.93
C PHE A 9 17.86 -61.43 -0.88
N TYR A 10 16.93 -62.35 -1.25
CA TYR A 10 15.46 -62.20 -1.40
C TYR A 10 14.65 -62.50 -0.10
N LEU A 11 13.39 -62.08 0.21
CA LEU A 11 12.18 -61.56 -0.50
C LEU A 11 11.11 -62.63 -0.87
N PHE A 12 9.89 -62.64 -0.24
CA PHE A 12 8.55 -63.13 -0.75
C PHE A 12 7.37 -63.12 0.30
N PHE A 13 6.16 -62.65 -0.08
CA PHE A 13 4.75 -63.20 0.07
C PHE A 13 4.18 -63.82 1.41
N LEU A 14 2.86 -64.09 1.62
CA LEU A 14 1.51 -63.45 1.33
C LEU A 14 0.35 -64.32 1.94
N LEU A 15 -0.75 -63.71 2.44
CA LEU A 15 -2.14 -64.24 2.67
C LEU A 15 -2.46 -65.44 3.63
N LEU A 16 -3.54 -65.31 4.42
CA LEU A 16 -4.44 -66.41 4.88
C LEU A 16 -5.84 -65.87 5.30
N SER A 17 -6.86 -66.73 5.54
CA SER A 17 -8.29 -66.34 5.54
C SER A 17 -9.28 -67.26 6.32
N VAL A 18 -10.51 -66.76 6.54
CA VAL A 18 -11.79 -67.46 6.87
C VAL A 18 -12.06 -67.87 8.34
N VAL A 19 -13.36 -68.09 8.67
CA VAL A 19 -13.99 -68.61 9.93
C VAL A 19 -14.26 -67.52 10.98
N LEU A 20 -15.46 -67.26 11.53
CA LEU A 20 -16.89 -67.68 11.34
C LEU A 20 -17.80 -66.57 11.98
N LYS A 21 -19.15 -66.53 12.09
CA LYS A 21 -20.33 -67.43 11.86
C LYS A 21 -21.58 -66.54 11.52
N ALA A 22 -22.82 -67.04 11.65
CA ALA A 22 -24.06 -66.36 11.25
C ALA A 22 -25.28 -66.67 12.16
N THR A 23 -26.33 -65.81 12.10
CA THR A 23 -27.74 -66.13 12.42
C THR A 23 -28.71 -65.18 11.69
N LEU A 24 -29.95 -65.62 11.41
CA LEU A 24 -31.03 -64.83 10.78
C LEU A 24 -32.22 -64.60 11.73
N ALA A 25 -33.02 -63.56 11.46
CA ALA A 25 -34.42 -63.42 11.89
C ALA A 25 -35.19 -62.53 10.86
N THR A 26 -36.52 -62.64 10.77
CA THR A 26 -37.30 -62.18 9.59
C THR A 26 -38.65 -61.52 9.89
N ALA A 27 -38.91 -60.36 9.25
CA ALA A 27 -40.23 -59.85 8.76
C ALA A 27 -41.36 -59.57 9.80
N PRO A 28 -42.54 -58.99 9.41
CA PRO A 28 -42.90 -58.20 8.22
C PRO A 28 -43.56 -56.82 8.55
N ALA A 29 -43.97 -56.07 7.52
CA ALA A 29 -44.51 -54.70 7.59
C ALA A 29 -46.04 -54.57 7.83
N LYS A 30 -46.51 -53.34 8.15
CA LYS A 30 -47.59 -52.61 7.40
C LYS A 30 -47.72 -51.12 7.80
N PRO A 31 -48.33 -50.25 6.97
CA PRO A 31 -48.43 -48.80 7.20
C PRO A 31 -49.77 -48.37 7.84
N VAL A 32 -49.82 -47.12 8.32
CA VAL A 32 -51.07 -46.41 8.70
C VAL A 32 -50.94 -44.94 8.28
N ASP A 33 -51.79 -44.49 7.35
CA ASP A 33 -51.99 -43.06 7.08
C ASP A 33 -52.81 -42.39 8.19
N ARG A 34 -52.45 -41.16 8.54
CA ARG A 34 -53.35 -40.16 9.14
C ARG A 34 -52.78 -38.76 9.01
N GLU A 35 -53.39 -37.93 8.17
CA GLU A 35 -53.24 -36.47 8.29
C GLU A 35 -53.77 -35.99 9.64
N LEU A 36 -53.04 -35.08 10.28
CA LEU A 36 -53.65 -34.06 11.14
C LEU A 36 -52.76 -32.82 11.21
N LYS A 37 -53.41 -31.66 11.34
CA LYS A 37 -52.81 -30.35 11.02
C LYS A 37 -52.08 -29.71 12.19
N ILE A 38 -50.93 -29.10 11.86
CA ILE A 38 -50.32 -27.91 12.47
C ILE A 38 -49.93 -28.00 13.95
N ASN A 39 -48.63 -27.82 14.21
CA ASN A 39 -48.16 -26.85 15.20
C ASN A 39 -46.75 -26.37 14.83
N PHE A 40 -46.51 -25.06 14.93
CA PHE A 40 -45.17 -24.50 14.76
C PHE A 40 -44.33 -24.79 16.00
N VAL A 41 -43.35 -25.69 15.88
CA VAL A 41 -42.29 -25.82 16.89
C VAL A 41 -41.24 -24.76 16.59
N ALA A 42 -41.21 -23.70 17.40
CA ALA A 42 -40.14 -22.71 17.34
C ALA A 42 -38.80 -23.37 17.74
N PRO A 43 -37.76 -23.35 16.88
CA PRO A 43 -36.46 -23.89 17.24
C PRO A 43 -35.81 -23.03 18.34
N ILE A 44 -35.56 -23.66 19.49
CA ILE A 44 -35.01 -23.05 20.70
C ILE A 44 -33.79 -22.16 20.37
N GLU A 45 -33.86 -20.88 20.76
CA GLU A 45 -32.78 -19.92 20.53
C GLU A 45 -31.50 -20.32 21.26
N SER A 46 -30.38 -20.34 20.54
CA SER A 46 -29.05 -20.67 21.07
C SER A 46 -27.98 -19.71 20.56
N GLY A 47 -28.12 -18.44 20.94
CA GLY A 47 -26.98 -17.58 21.27
C GLY A 47 -25.99 -17.19 20.17
N LEU A 48 -26.35 -17.22 18.89
CA LEU A 48 -25.55 -16.59 17.81
C LEU A 48 -26.39 -15.61 16.99
N ARG A 49 -25.79 -14.45 16.69
CA ARG A 49 -26.29 -13.47 15.71
C ARG A 49 -26.37 -14.13 14.32
N LYS A 50 -27.59 -14.34 13.81
CA LYS A 50 -27.79 -14.71 12.41
C LYS A 50 -27.73 -13.45 11.55
N LEU A 51 -26.83 -13.44 10.56
CA LEU A 51 -26.73 -12.32 9.61
C LEU A 51 -27.95 -12.29 8.68
N THR A 52 -28.56 -11.11 8.52
CA THR A 52 -29.67 -10.89 7.58
C THR A 52 -29.20 -10.92 6.13
N ILE A 53 -30.15 -11.04 5.19
CA ILE A 53 -29.85 -10.95 3.75
C ILE A 53 -29.25 -9.57 3.40
N GLU A 54 -29.73 -8.50 4.04
CA GLU A 54 -29.27 -7.11 3.82
C GLU A 54 -27.84 -6.89 4.35
N GLU A 55 -27.51 -7.43 5.53
CA GLU A 55 -26.14 -7.43 6.05
C GLU A 55 -25.20 -8.16 5.10
N ARG A 56 -25.60 -9.35 4.62
CA ARG A 56 -24.82 -10.14 3.67
C ARG A 56 -24.64 -9.45 2.32
N VAL A 57 -25.67 -8.81 1.76
CA VAL A 57 -25.57 -8.02 0.53
C VAL A 57 -24.66 -6.80 0.71
N THR A 58 -24.74 -6.12 1.86
CA THR A 58 -23.86 -5.00 2.20
C THR A 58 -22.39 -5.43 2.26
N ARG A 59 -22.10 -6.57 2.89
CA ARG A 59 -20.74 -7.11 2.95
C ARG A 59 -20.27 -7.72 1.63
N GLN A 60 -21.16 -8.32 0.83
CA GLN A 60 -20.83 -8.73 -0.53
C GLN A 60 -20.42 -7.53 -1.39
N ARG A 61 -21.13 -6.38 -1.29
CA ARG A 61 -20.76 -5.14 -2.00
C ARG A 61 -19.34 -4.70 -1.63
N ALA A 62 -18.98 -4.75 -0.34
CA ALA A 62 -17.64 -4.41 0.14
C ALA A 62 -16.56 -5.37 -0.43
N ILE A 63 -16.83 -6.68 -0.40
CA ILE A 63 -15.95 -7.73 -0.97
C ILE A 63 -15.74 -7.52 -2.48
N GLU A 64 -16.82 -7.37 -3.26
CA GLU A 64 -16.71 -7.15 -4.71
C GLU A 64 -15.99 -5.83 -5.03
N ALA A 65 -16.15 -4.79 -4.22
CA ALA A 65 -15.46 -3.52 -4.41
C ALA A 65 -13.93 -3.63 -4.20
N VAL A 66 -13.47 -4.45 -3.25
CA VAL A 66 -12.04 -4.80 -3.11
C VAL A 66 -11.56 -5.56 -4.35
N TYR A 67 -12.27 -6.60 -4.78
CA TYR A 67 -11.91 -7.34 -6.00
C TYR A 67 -11.94 -6.47 -7.27
N TRP A 68 -12.79 -5.44 -7.34
CA TRP A 68 -12.87 -4.52 -8.48
C TRP A 68 -11.66 -3.57 -8.58
N ARG A 69 -11.10 -3.17 -7.44
CA ARG A 69 -9.83 -2.41 -7.37
C ARG A 69 -8.66 -3.26 -7.86
N HIS A 70 -8.56 -4.50 -7.37
CA HIS A 70 -7.44 -5.41 -7.62
C HIS A 70 -7.49 -6.20 -8.94
N ARG A 71 -8.37 -5.79 -9.86
CA ARG A 71 -8.58 -6.42 -11.16
C ARG A 71 -7.63 -5.86 -12.23
N ILE A 72 -6.72 -6.70 -12.72
CA ILE A 72 -5.82 -6.41 -13.85
C ILE A 72 -6.63 -6.03 -15.11
N ARG A 73 -6.20 -4.99 -15.83
CA ARG A 73 -6.85 -4.47 -17.05
C ARG A 73 -5.80 -4.33 -18.16
N PRO A 74 -6.05 -4.80 -19.39
CA PRO A 74 -5.12 -4.59 -20.51
C PRO A 74 -5.25 -3.18 -21.10
N ASP A 75 -4.14 -2.56 -21.48
CA ASP A 75 -4.02 -1.12 -21.79
C ASP A 75 -4.70 -0.65 -23.10
N SER A 76 -5.32 -1.56 -23.86
CA SER A 76 -5.61 -1.37 -25.29
C SER A 76 -7.09 -1.17 -25.65
N ASN A 77 -7.91 -0.56 -24.78
CA ASN A 77 -9.28 -0.17 -25.13
C ASN A 77 -9.79 1.06 -24.35
N GLU A 78 -10.06 2.17 -25.05
CA GLU A 78 -10.73 3.36 -24.50
C GLU A 78 -12.24 3.19 -24.28
N ARG A 79 -12.80 1.98 -24.52
CA ARG A 79 -14.22 1.66 -24.30
C ARG A 79 -14.54 1.50 -22.81
N ALA A 80 -14.62 2.65 -22.14
CA ALA A 80 -15.14 2.91 -20.80
C ALA A 80 -14.47 2.15 -19.64
N ARG A 81 -14.00 2.93 -18.66
CA ARG A 81 -13.95 2.47 -17.26
C ARG A 81 -15.40 2.28 -16.80
N ILE A 82 -16.00 1.12 -17.04
CA ILE A 82 -17.36 0.84 -16.55
C ILE A 82 -17.32 0.89 -15.02
N ASP A 83 -18.25 1.63 -14.40
CA ASP A 83 -18.25 1.80 -12.96
C ASP A 83 -18.59 0.50 -12.22
N PHE A 84 -18.09 0.37 -11.00
CA PHE A 84 -18.40 -0.77 -10.14
C PHE A 84 -19.91 -1.00 -10.01
N GLU A 85 -20.69 0.05 -9.73
CA GLU A 85 -22.15 0.00 -9.59
C GLU A 85 -22.90 -0.26 -10.92
N GLN A 86 -22.27 0.02 -12.06
CA GLN A 86 -22.83 -0.28 -13.39
C GLN A 86 -22.66 -1.76 -13.77
N VAL A 87 -21.64 -2.44 -13.23
CA VAL A 87 -21.39 -3.88 -13.45
C VAL A 87 -21.96 -4.74 -12.32
N VAL A 88 -21.95 -4.22 -11.09
CA VAL A 88 -22.29 -4.91 -9.84
C VAL A 88 -23.45 -4.18 -9.17
N SER A 89 -24.64 -4.33 -9.74
CA SER A 89 -25.86 -3.73 -9.20
C SER A 89 -26.32 -4.42 -7.91
N SER A 90 -27.10 -3.71 -7.08
CA SER A 90 -27.70 -4.28 -5.86
C SER A 90 -28.47 -5.58 -6.11
N GLY A 91 -29.27 -5.65 -7.20
CA GLY A 91 -29.97 -6.88 -7.58
C GLY A 91 -29.04 -8.04 -7.95
N LEU A 92 -27.88 -7.77 -8.57
CA LEU A 92 -26.88 -8.81 -8.84
C LEU A 92 -26.21 -9.30 -7.55
N LEU A 93 -25.98 -8.41 -6.59
CA LEU A 93 -25.44 -8.77 -5.27
C LEU A 93 -26.41 -9.62 -4.45
N THR A 94 -27.70 -9.25 -4.42
CA THR A 94 -28.76 -10.06 -3.79
C THR A 94 -28.83 -11.45 -4.42
N ALA A 95 -28.92 -11.54 -5.75
CA ALA A 95 -28.93 -12.83 -6.45
C ALA A 95 -27.64 -13.65 -6.23
N LYS A 96 -26.48 -13.01 -6.07
CA LYS A 96 -25.21 -13.69 -5.72
C LYS A 96 -25.25 -14.27 -4.30
N VAL A 97 -25.82 -13.54 -3.35
CA VAL A 97 -25.96 -13.96 -1.95
C VAL A 97 -26.98 -15.10 -1.81
N GLU A 98 -28.18 -14.93 -2.35
CA GLU A 98 -29.22 -15.98 -2.39
C GLU A 98 -28.70 -17.26 -3.03
N LYS A 99 -27.98 -17.13 -4.15
CA LYS A 99 -27.36 -18.28 -4.84
C LYS A 99 -26.37 -19.03 -3.93
N TYR A 100 -25.41 -18.36 -3.30
CA TYR A 100 -24.45 -19.09 -2.46
C TYR A 100 -25.10 -19.66 -1.20
N LEU A 101 -26.13 -19.01 -0.64
CA LEU A 101 -26.88 -19.55 0.49
C LEU A 101 -27.60 -20.84 0.12
N HIS A 102 -28.36 -20.87 -0.98
CA HIS A 102 -29.02 -22.09 -1.46
C HIS A 102 -28.02 -23.19 -1.86
N GLN A 103 -26.88 -22.83 -2.45
CA GLN A 103 -25.80 -23.80 -2.71
C GLN A 103 -25.21 -24.35 -1.39
N SER A 104 -25.14 -23.54 -0.33
CA SER A 104 -24.72 -24.00 1.00
C SER A 104 -25.70 -24.98 1.61
N GLU A 105 -27.00 -24.67 1.59
CA GLU A 105 -28.08 -25.52 2.11
C GLU A 105 -28.14 -26.86 1.36
N ALA A 106 -28.02 -26.84 0.03
CA ALA A 106 -27.98 -28.05 -0.79
C ALA A 106 -26.73 -28.90 -0.51
N LEU A 107 -25.58 -28.26 -0.25
CA LEU A 107 -24.32 -28.95 0.03
C LEU A 107 -24.31 -29.58 1.43
N THR A 108 -24.77 -28.88 2.48
CA THR A 108 -24.86 -29.45 3.82
C THR A 108 -25.89 -30.58 3.90
N ALA A 109 -27.05 -30.43 3.24
CA ALA A 109 -28.02 -31.51 3.12
C ALA A 109 -27.47 -32.72 2.36
N GLY A 110 -26.79 -32.50 1.23
CA GLY A 110 -26.19 -33.57 0.43
C GLY A 110 -25.03 -34.30 1.12
N MET A 111 -24.30 -33.62 2.00
CA MET A 111 -23.20 -34.19 2.81
C MET A 111 -23.65 -34.68 4.20
N SER A 112 -24.94 -34.55 4.56
CA SER A 112 -25.47 -34.84 5.90
C SER A 112 -24.73 -34.13 7.05
N LEU A 113 -24.27 -32.90 6.80
CA LEU A 113 -23.53 -32.10 7.79
C LEU A 113 -24.49 -31.45 8.80
N ASP A 114 -24.13 -31.50 10.08
CA ASP A 114 -24.80 -30.70 11.10
C ASP A 114 -24.24 -29.26 11.18
N ALA A 115 -24.94 -28.41 11.93
CA ALA A 115 -24.59 -26.99 12.10
C ALA A 115 -23.33 -26.74 12.95
N SER A 116 -22.65 -27.78 13.45
CA SER A 116 -21.33 -27.70 14.07
C SER A 116 -20.25 -28.04 13.04
N ALA A 117 -20.41 -29.15 12.31
CA ALA A 117 -19.49 -29.56 11.24
C ALA A 117 -19.39 -28.51 10.13
N GLU A 118 -20.51 -27.85 9.78
CA GLU A 118 -20.50 -26.72 8.85
C GLU A 118 -19.59 -25.56 9.32
N ARG A 119 -19.61 -25.22 10.61
CA ARG A 119 -18.78 -24.14 11.18
C ARG A 119 -17.31 -24.51 11.23
N GLU A 120 -16.99 -25.77 11.53
CA GLU A 120 -15.62 -26.26 11.52
C GLU A 120 -15.01 -26.22 10.11
N LEU A 121 -15.78 -26.56 9.07
CA LEU A 121 -15.37 -26.43 7.67
C LEU A 121 -15.13 -24.96 7.27
N LEU A 122 -15.96 -24.04 7.76
CA LEU A 122 -15.81 -22.60 7.51
C LEU A 122 -14.59 -22.01 8.23
N GLN A 123 -14.35 -22.40 9.48
CA GLN A 123 -13.15 -22.03 10.23
C GLN A 123 -11.89 -22.57 9.54
N ALA A 124 -11.89 -23.84 9.13
CA ALA A 124 -10.78 -24.44 8.40
C ALA A 124 -10.52 -23.74 7.06
N GLU A 125 -11.55 -23.24 6.38
CA GLU A 125 -11.36 -22.45 5.16
C GLU A 125 -10.81 -21.05 5.43
N MET A 126 -11.24 -20.39 6.52
CA MET A 126 -10.63 -19.13 6.97
C MET A 126 -9.12 -19.30 7.26
N ASP A 127 -8.76 -20.32 8.02
CA ASP A 127 -7.37 -20.64 8.37
C ASP A 127 -6.56 -20.97 7.10
N ARG A 128 -7.13 -21.74 6.17
CA ARG A 128 -6.50 -22.06 4.87
C ARG A 128 -6.33 -20.82 3.99
N MET A 129 -7.32 -19.91 3.96
CA MET A 129 -7.22 -18.66 3.20
C MET A 129 -6.07 -17.79 3.70
N ALA A 130 -5.92 -17.64 5.02
CA ALA A 130 -4.82 -16.90 5.62
C ALA A 130 -3.46 -17.57 5.32
N ALA A 131 -3.35 -18.88 5.48
CA ALA A 131 -2.10 -19.62 5.31
C ALA A 131 -1.66 -19.89 3.84
N GLN A 132 -2.54 -19.67 2.85
CA GLN A 132 -2.28 -20.03 1.45
C GLN A 132 -2.59 -18.93 0.42
N THR A 133 -2.90 -17.71 0.86
CA THR A 133 -3.12 -16.60 -0.09
C THR A 133 -1.83 -16.21 -0.82
N ARG A 134 -1.92 -15.94 -2.12
CA ARG A 134 -0.85 -15.32 -2.92
C ARG A 134 -1.01 -13.80 -3.06
N ARG A 135 -1.96 -13.24 -2.31
CA ARG A 135 -2.23 -11.80 -2.17
C ARG A 135 -2.55 -11.51 -0.70
N PRO A 136 -1.53 -11.48 0.18
CA PRO A 136 -1.72 -11.26 1.61
C PRO A 136 -2.21 -9.83 1.92
N ASP A 137 -1.89 -8.89 1.05
CA ASP A 137 -2.35 -7.50 0.98
C ASP A 137 -3.87 -7.42 0.74
N VAL A 138 -4.36 -8.05 -0.33
CA VAL A 138 -5.79 -8.04 -0.69
C VAL A 138 -6.60 -8.81 0.34
N LEU A 139 -6.05 -9.87 0.96
CA LEU A 139 -6.74 -10.58 2.04
C LEU A 139 -6.88 -9.71 3.31
N ARG A 140 -5.86 -8.90 3.65
CA ARG A 140 -5.97 -7.88 4.71
C ARG A 140 -7.00 -6.80 4.38
N GLU A 141 -7.07 -6.36 3.12
CA GLU A 141 -8.08 -5.38 2.69
C GLU A 141 -9.51 -5.97 2.75
N LEU A 142 -9.68 -7.24 2.37
CA LEU A 142 -10.94 -7.97 2.50
C LEU A 142 -11.37 -8.16 3.96
N TYR A 143 -10.46 -8.48 4.88
CA TYR A 143 -10.79 -8.60 6.30
C TYR A 143 -11.17 -7.25 6.92
N ARG A 144 -10.46 -6.16 6.58
CA ARG A 144 -10.82 -4.79 6.99
C ARG A 144 -12.17 -4.32 6.43
N ALA A 145 -12.52 -4.71 5.20
CA ALA A 145 -13.84 -4.45 4.59
C ALA A 145 -14.99 -5.21 5.30
N LEU A 146 -14.65 -6.16 6.16
CA LEU A 146 -15.54 -6.94 7.01
C LEU A 146 -15.33 -6.63 8.51
N ASP A 147 -14.80 -5.43 8.81
CA ASP A 147 -14.53 -4.87 10.14
C ASP A 147 -13.63 -5.78 11.02
N ASP A 148 -12.84 -6.65 10.39
CA ASP A 148 -12.08 -7.74 11.02
C ASP A 148 -12.92 -8.66 11.94
N ASP A 149 -14.24 -8.77 11.69
CA ASP A 149 -15.21 -9.60 12.43
C ASP A 149 -15.15 -11.08 11.94
N PRO A 150 -14.82 -12.05 12.81
CA PRO A 150 -14.79 -13.47 12.44
C PRO A 150 -16.08 -13.99 11.83
N LEU A 151 -17.24 -13.52 12.29
CA LEU A 151 -18.55 -13.94 11.80
C LEU A 151 -18.76 -13.45 10.36
N LEU A 152 -18.42 -12.19 10.06
CA LEU A 152 -18.53 -11.64 8.72
C LEU A 152 -17.53 -12.28 7.75
N ILE A 153 -16.30 -12.57 8.21
CA ILE A 153 -15.28 -13.26 7.41
C ILE A 153 -15.71 -14.70 7.11
N ALA A 154 -16.22 -15.46 8.09
CA ALA A 154 -16.75 -16.81 7.88
C ALA A 154 -17.92 -16.81 6.89
N GLU A 155 -18.93 -15.98 7.17
CA GLU A 155 -20.25 -16.10 6.56
C GLU A 155 -20.38 -15.42 5.20
N CYS A 156 -19.62 -14.36 4.93
CA CYS A 156 -19.71 -13.57 3.70
C CYS A 156 -18.51 -13.79 2.74
N LEU A 157 -17.35 -14.22 3.25
CA LEU A 157 -16.12 -14.38 2.45
C LEU A 157 -15.67 -15.84 2.34
N ALA A 158 -15.52 -16.57 3.45
CA ALA A 158 -15.09 -17.96 3.40
C ALA A 158 -16.18 -18.90 2.85
N ARG A 159 -17.45 -18.70 3.25
CA ARG A 159 -18.60 -19.53 2.80
C ARG A 159 -18.73 -19.63 1.26
N PRO A 160 -18.75 -18.53 0.48
CA PRO A 160 -18.81 -18.64 -0.99
C PRO A 160 -17.60 -19.37 -1.61
N ILE A 161 -16.40 -19.18 -1.04
CA ILE A 161 -15.15 -19.79 -1.53
C ILE A 161 -15.12 -21.30 -1.24
N LEU A 162 -15.56 -21.70 -0.04
CA LEU A 162 -15.71 -23.09 0.37
C LEU A 162 -16.66 -23.85 -0.57
N ILE A 163 -17.80 -23.24 -0.89
CA ILE A 163 -18.84 -23.83 -1.77
C ILE A 163 -18.32 -23.95 -3.20
N ASP A 164 -17.70 -22.91 -3.76
CA ASP A 164 -17.14 -22.97 -5.12
C ASP A 164 -16.10 -24.08 -5.23
N ARG A 165 -15.19 -24.21 -4.24
CA ARG A 165 -14.22 -25.32 -4.22
C ARG A 165 -14.91 -26.69 -4.11
N LEU A 166 -15.78 -26.89 -3.12
CA LEU A 166 -16.43 -28.19 -2.90
C LEU A 166 -17.30 -28.61 -4.08
N SER A 167 -17.90 -27.66 -4.81
CA SER A 167 -18.66 -27.93 -6.04
C SER A 167 -17.80 -28.34 -7.26
N ARG A 168 -16.48 -28.18 -7.17
CA ARG A 168 -15.50 -28.55 -8.22
C ARG A 168 -14.71 -29.82 -7.90
N THR A 169 -14.80 -30.34 -6.68
CA THR A 169 -14.16 -31.60 -6.28
C THR A 169 -15.03 -32.77 -6.76
N ASP A 170 -14.49 -33.70 -7.54
CA ASP A 170 -15.19 -34.95 -7.85
C ASP A 170 -15.36 -35.76 -6.55
N ALA A 171 -16.52 -36.38 -6.35
CA ALA A 171 -16.93 -37.04 -5.10
C ALA A 171 -16.09 -38.28 -4.73
N ARG A 172 -15.06 -38.59 -5.54
CA ARG A 172 -14.08 -39.67 -5.36
C ARG A 172 -12.72 -39.17 -4.86
N GLU A 173 -12.45 -37.87 -4.91
CA GLU A 173 -11.18 -37.24 -4.47
C GLU A 173 -11.39 -36.34 -3.24
N PHE A 174 -11.97 -36.90 -2.17
CA PHE A 174 -12.00 -36.23 -0.87
C PHE A 174 -10.55 -35.99 -0.37
N PRO A 175 -10.11 -34.73 -0.15
CA PRO A 175 -8.73 -34.46 0.23
C PRO A 175 -8.40 -35.01 1.63
N SER A 176 -7.25 -35.64 1.77
CA SER A 176 -6.73 -36.23 3.02
C SER A 176 -6.24 -35.18 4.05
N GLY A 177 -6.93 -34.04 4.15
CA GLY A 177 -6.60 -32.90 5.01
C GLY A 177 -7.72 -32.49 5.98
N LEU A 178 -8.85 -33.19 5.98
CA LEU A 178 -9.85 -33.06 7.05
C LEU A 178 -9.40 -33.83 8.31
N PRO A 179 -9.86 -33.41 9.52
CA PRO A 179 -9.68 -34.21 10.73
C PRO A 179 -10.24 -35.63 10.56
N ALA A 180 -9.58 -36.63 11.14
CA ALA A 180 -9.93 -38.05 10.99
C ALA A 180 -11.29 -38.45 11.61
N SER A 181 -12.03 -37.50 12.19
CA SER A 181 -13.36 -37.65 12.77
C SER A 181 -14.51 -37.74 11.76
N PHE A 182 -14.25 -37.55 10.46
CA PHE A 182 -15.29 -37.44 9.41
C PHE A 182 -15.34 -38.63 8.42
N GLY A 183 -14.85 -39.80 8.81
CA GLY A 183 -15.04 -41.03 8.03
C GLY A 183 -16.47 -41.59 8.16
N PRO A 184 -16.98 -42.35 7.18
CA PRO A 184 -18.32 -42.95 7.26
C PRO A 184 -18.37 -44.05 8.35
N GLY A 185 -18.75 -43.66 9.56
CA GLY A 185 -18.89 -44.55 10.72
C GLY A 185 -18.55 -43.94 12.09
N SER A 186 -17.98 -42.73 12.15
CA SER A 186 -17.63 -42.06 13.42
C SER A 186 -18.84 -41.40 14.09
N SER A 187 -19.29 -41.97 15.23
CA SER A 187 -20.28 -41.34 16.10
C SER A 187 -19.66 -40.20 16.91
N PHE A 188 -19.83 -38.95 16.47
CA PHE A 188 -19.39 -37.78 17.22
C PHE A 188 -20.46 -37.35 18.24
N THR A 189 -20.12 -37.30 19.52
CA THR A 189 -20.97 -36.72 20.58
C THR A 189 -20.55 -35.27 20.83
N PRO A 190 -21.35 -34.25 20.45
CA PRO A 190 -20.94 -32.85 20.61
C PRO A 190 -20.82 -32.47 22.09
N SER A 191 -19.67 -31.94 22.50
CA SER A 191 -19.56 -31.31 23.82
C SER A 191 -20.22 -29.93 23.77
N ARG A 192 -21.08 -29.66 24.76
CA ARG A 192 -22.05 -28.56 24.72
C ARG A 192 -21.42 -27.22 25.16
N ALA A 193 -20.49 -26.71 24.35
CA ALA A 193 -19.91 -25.37 24.49
C ALA A 193 -20.33 -24.47 23.32
N SER A 194 -20.44 -23.16 23.55
CA SER A 194 -20.82 -22.17 22.54
C SER A 194 -19.71 -21.97 21.50
N PHE A 195 -19.88 -22.52 20.30
CA PHE A 195 -18.93 -22.36 19.19
C PHE A 195 -19.08 -20.98 18.53
N GLU A 196 -18.13 -20.09 18.84
CA GLU A 196 -17.88 -18.85 18.11
C GLU A 196 -16.78 -19.06 17.05
N TYR A 197 -16.89 -18.35 15.92
CA TYR A 197 -15.79 -18.31 14.94
C TYR A 197 -14.59 -17.59 15.54
N ARG A 198 -13.41 -18.20 15.45
CA ARG A 198 -12.14 -17.59 15.81
C ARG A 198 -11.66 -16.74 14.64
N LYS A 199 -10.90 -15.66 14.91
CA LYS A 199 -10.09 -15.05 13.86
C LYS A 199 -9.21 -16.13 13.23
N PRO A 200 -8.95 -16.08 11.91
CA PRO A 200 -8.08 -17.05 11.26
C PRO A 200 -6.74 -17.15 12.00
N LEU A 201 -6.09 -18.32 11.95
CA LEU A 201 -4.64 -18.40 12.17
C LEU A 201 -4.00 -17.27 11.36
N GLN A 202 -3.41 -16.30 12.06
CA GLN A 202 -3.27 -14.94 11.54
C GLN A 202 -2.46 -14.90 10.24
N LEU A 203 -2.72 -13.88 9.40
CA LEU A 203 -1.60 -13.17 8.78
C LEU A 203 -0.78 -12.58 9.93
N THR A 204 0.24 -13.31 10.36
CA THR A 204 0.88 -13.11 11.66
C THR A 204 1.51 -11.74 11.76
N THR A 205 0.94 -10.91 12.65
CA THR A 205 1.79 -10.01 13.45
C THR A 205 2.89 -10.87 14.07
N ALA A 206 4.15 -10.55 13.78
CA ALA A 206 5.30 -11.42 14.02
C ALA A 206 5.27 -12.04 15.42
N ALA A 207 5.50 -13.36 15.49
CA ALA A 207 5.09 -14.24 16.59
C ALA A 207 5.49 -13.71 17.99
N ALA A 208 4.54 -13.03 18.63
CA ALA A 208 4.66 -12.40 19.96
C ALA A 208 6.04 -11.74 20.22
N CYS A 209 6.48 -10.90 19.28
CA CYS A 209 7.77 -10.19 19.25
C CYS A 209 8.28 -9.79 20.65
N GLN A 210 9.25 -10.56 21.17
CA GLN A 210 9.76 -10.39 22.53
C GLN A 210 10.70 -9.17 22.58
N SER A 211 10.38 -8.22 23.46
CA SER A 211 11.16 -6.99 23.63
C SER A 211 12.64 -7.27 23.84
N GLN A 212 13.49 -6.53 23.11
CA GLN A 212 14.94 -6.68 23.12
C GLN A 212 15.41 -8.11 22.77
N THR A 213 14.93 -8.63 21.64
CA THR A 213 15.42 -9.90 21.07
C THR A 213 15.76 -9.76 19.59
N TRP A 214 16.67 -10.61 19.12
CA TRP A 214 16.97 -10.78 17.71
C TRP A 214 16.58 -12.18 17.26
N THR A 215 15.99 -12.28 16.07
CA THR A 215 15.92 -13.53 15.30
C THR A 215 16.68 -13.35 14.00
N ASN A 216 17.42 -14.36 13.56
CA ASN A 216 17.94 -14.36 12.18
C ASN A 216 16.76 -14.52 11.20
N THR A 217 16.88 -13.96 10.01
CA THR A 217 15.97 -14.25 8.89
C THR A 217 16.47 -15.44 8.11
N SER A 218 15.57 -16.09 7.37
CA SER A 218 15.92 -17.13 6.40
C SER A 218 16.89 -16.60 5.34
N THR A 219 17.82 -17.46 4.96
CA THR A 219 18.77 -17.26 3.85
C THR A 219 18.41 -18.11 2.63
N VAL A 220 17.34 -18.91 2.70
CA VAL A 220 16.86 -19.74 1.59
C VAL A 220 16.25 -18.84 0.52
N SER A 221 16.73 -18.95 -0.72
CA SER A 221 16.35 -18.11 -1.87
C SER A 221 16.60 -16.60 -1.70
N ALA A 222 17.34 -16.19 -0.67
CA ALA A 222 17.61 -14.79 -0.37
C ALA A 222 18.62 -14.18 -1.37
N PRO A 223 18.50 -12.88 -1.70
CA PRO A 223 19.44 -12.21 -2.61
C PRO A 223 20.86 -12.16 -2.00
N PRO A 224 21.93 -12.22 -2.81
CA PRO A 224 23.30 -12.32 -2.33
C PRO A 224 23.73 -11.09 -1.51
N ALA A 225 24.75 -11.27 -0.66
CA ALA A 225 25.41 -10.17 0.05
C ALA A 225 25.85 -9.09 -0.95
N ASN A 226 25.36 -7.88 -0.74
CA ASN A 226 25.46 -6.78 -1.69
C ASN A 226 25.59 -5.45 -0.93
N TYR A 227 26.38 -4.51 -1.48
CA TYR A 227 26.43 -3.15 -0.97
C TYR A 227 25.94 -2.12 -1.98
N GLY A 228 25.32 -1.04 -1.49
CA GLY A 228 24.76 0.02 -2.33
C GLY A 228 23.50 -0.40 -3.11
N HIS A 229 22.80 -1.43 -2.64
CA HIS A 229 21.40 -1.73 -2.98
C HIS A 229 20.45 -0.69 -2.36
N SER A 230 19.21 -0.68 -2.83
CA SER A 230 18.10 -0.04 -2.11
C SER A 230 17.24 -1.11 -1.45
N GLY A 231 16.62 -0.77 -0.33
CA GLY A 231 15.57 -1.58 0.28
C GLY A 231 14.43 -0.70 0.81
N VAL A 232 13.20 -1.16 0.66
CA VAL A 232 11.97 -0.45 1.03
C VAL A 232 10.95 -1.39 1.67
N TRP A 233 10.07 -0.83 2.50
CA TRP A 233 9.00 -1.57 3.19
C TRP A 233 7.66 -1.28 2.52
N THR A 234 6.93 -2.33 2.12
CA THR A 234 5.61 -2.18 1.46
C THR A 234 4.47 -1.85 2.43
N GLY A 235 4.71 -2.04 3.74
CA GLY A 235 3.66 -2.21 4.74
C GLY A 235 3.49 -3.66 5.19
N SER A 236 4.09 -4.64 4.49
CA SER A 236 4.15 -6.05 4.90
C SER A 236 5.42 -6.81 4.51
N GLU A 237 6.08 -6.41 3.43
CA GLU A 237 7.28 -7.07 2.90
C GLU A 237 8.44 -6.07 2.76
N LEU A 238 9.66 -6.60 2.88
CA LEU A 238 10.89 -5.88 2.56
C LEU A 238 11.30 -6.21 1.12
N ILE A 239 11.22 -5.23 0.22
CA ILE A 239 11.77 -5.33 -1.14
C ILE A 239 13.22 -4.84 -1.10
N VAL A 240 14.17 -5.65 -1.54
CA VAL A 240 15.60 -5.30 -1.72
C VAL A 240 15.96 -5.48 -3.18
N TRP A 241 16.62 -4.49 -3.81
CA TRP A 241 17.05 -4.60 -5.21
C TRP A 241 18.42 -3.96 -5.50
N GLY A 242 19.15 -4.58 -6.42
CA GLY A 242 20.42 -4.09 -6.97
C GLY A 242 21.61 -4.26 -6.02
N GLY A 243 22.56 -3.32 -6.09
CA GLY A 243 23.82 -3.36 -5.35
C GLY A 243 24.95 -4.07 -6.12
N TYR A 244 26.01 -4.45 -5.40
CA TYR A 244 27.18 -5.11 -5.96
C TYR A 244 27.71 -6.19 -5.00
N ASP A 245 27.91 -7.40 -5.51
CA ASP A 245 28.20 -8.64 -4.74
C ASP A 245 29.70 -8.95 -4.55
N GLY A 246 30.56 -7.96 -4.81
CA GLY A 246 32.01 -8.15 -4.89
C GLY A 246 32.51 -8.42 -6.31
N LYS A 247 31.66 -8.89 -7.24
CA LYS A 247 32.03 -9.32 -8.60
C LYS A 247 31.23 -8.65 -9.72
N THR A 248 29.94 -8.40 -9.48
CA THR A 248 28.95 -8.00 -10.48
C THR A 248 28.01 -6.92 -9.93
N PHE A 249 27.50 -6.08 -10.83
CA PHE A 249 26.47 -5.10 -10.52
C PHE A 249 25.10 -5.77 -10.73
N LEU A 250 24.33 -5.92 -9.66
CA LEU A 250 23.10 -6.71 -9.67
C LEU A 250 21.95 -5.94 -10.34
N ASN A 251 21.23 -6.61 -11.24
CA ASN A 251 19.96 -6.16 -11.84
C ASN A 251 18.74 -6.91 -11.27
N ALA A 252 18.96 -7.67 -10.20
CA ALA A 252 17.98 -8.50 -9.52
C ALA A 252 17.84 -8.06 -8.06
N GLY A 253 16.80 -8.59 -7.42
CA GLY A 253 16.47 -8.33 -6.03
C GLY A 253 15.70 -9.50 -5.43
N GLY A 254 15.28 -9.32 -4.18
CA GLY A 254 14.39 -10.24 -3.49
C GLY A 254 13.36 -9.47 -2.67
N VAL A 255 12.20 -10.07 -2.50
CA VAL A 255 11.14 -9.64 -1.60
C VAL A 255 11.09 -10.62 -0.43
N TYR A 256 11.08 -10.10 0.79
CA TYR A 256 11.05 -10.86 2.02
C TYR A 256 9.71 -10.68 2.74
N ASP A 257 9.02 -11.79 2.97
CA ASP A 257 7.85 -11.84 3.83
C ASP A 257 8.27 -12.28 5.25
N PRO A 258 8.19 -11.39 6.27
CA PRO A 258 8.50 -11.73 7.65
C PRO A 258 7.44 -12.62 8.32
N ALA A 259 6.23 -12.77 7.76
CA ALA A 259 5.19 -13.64 8.31
C ALA A 259 5.46 -15.12 8.03
N THR A 260 5.98 -15.45 6.84
CA THR A 260 6.46 -16.80 6.48
C THR A 260 7.96 -17.01 6.66
N ASP A 261 8.74 -15.96 6.93
CA ASP A 261 10.21 -15.97 6.95
C ASP A 261 10.81 -16.54 5.65
N SER A 262 10.34 -16.00 4.52
CA SER A 262 10.70 -16.50 3.20
C SER A 262 11.06 -15.38 2.23
N TRP A 263 11.93 -15.72 1.27
CA TRP A 263 12.34 -14.84 0.18
C TRP A 263 11.83 -15.38 -1.17
N HIS A 264 11.33 -14.48 -2.01
CA HIS A 264 11.17 -14.73 -3.44
C HIS A 264 11.95 -13.67 -4.26
N PRO A 265 12.48 -14.02 -5.44
CA PRO A 265 13.14 -13.04 -6.29
C PRO A 265 12.15 -12.00 -6.82
N THR A 266 12.64 -10.79 -7.10
CA THR A 266 11.92 -9.82 -7.95
C THR A 266 12.04 -10.24 -9.41
N SER A 267 10.99 -10.07 -10.20
CA SER A 267 11.02 -10.29 -11.66
C SER A 267 12.12 -9.52 -12.38
N LEU A 268 12.64 -10.14 -13.44
CA LEU A 268 13.56 -9.54 -14.41
C LEU A 268 12.83 -8.86 -15.58
N ASN A 269 11.50 -8.95 -15.66
CA ASN A 269 10.72 -8.38 -16.76
C ASN A 269 10.74 -6.85 -16.70
N GLY A 270 11.33 -6.22 -17.72
CA GLY A 270 11.59 -4.77 -17.76
C GLY A 270 12.69 -4.28 -16.80
N ALA A 271 13.36 -5.17 -16.07
CA ALA A 271 14.27 -4.78 -15.00
C ALA A 271 15.45 -3.95 -15.52
N PRO A 272 15.76 -2.80 -14.90
CA PRO A 272 16.79 -1.90 -15.40
C PRO A 272 18.21 -2.49 -15.21
N ALA A 273 19.15 -2.01 -16.02
CA ALA A 273 20.56 -2.45 -15.96
C ALA A 273 21.14 -2.34 -14.53
N GLY A 274 21.92 -3.36 -14.15
CA GLY A 274 22.37 -3.59 -12.78
C GLY A 274 23.30 -2.51 -12.23
N ARG A 275 23.14 -2.18 -10.94
CA ARG A 275 23.65 -0.92 -10.39
C ARG A 275 23.80 -0.89 -8.86
N ARG A 276 24.76 -0.11 -8.37
CA ARG A 276 24.97 0.22 -6.94
C ARG A 276 25.03 1.72 -6.69
N TYR A 277 24.79 2.15 -5.45
CA TYR A 277 24.71 3.55 -5.01
C TYR A 277 23.69 4.38 -5.81
N HIS A 278 22.63 3.70 -6.24
CA HIS A 278 21.36 4.28 -6.67
C HIS A 278 20.51 4.56 -5.43
N THR A 279 19.47 5.40 -5.54
CA THR A 279 18.46 5.53 -4.48
C THR A 279 17.17 4.81 -4.84
N GLY A 280 16.43 4.39 -3.83
CA GLY A 280 15.08 3.84 -3.96
C GLY A 280 14.12 4.49 -2.97
N VAL A 281 12.88 4.73 -3.39
CA VAL A 281 11.79 5.23 -2.53
C VAL A 281 10.53 4.40 -2.73
N TRP A 282 9.67 4.34 -1.71
CA TRP A 282 8.35 3.70 -1.76
C TRP A 282 7.27 4.77 -1.95
N THR A 283 6.38 4.59 -2.92
CA THR A 283 5.28 5.55 -3.16
C THR A 283 4.08 5.33 -2.23
N GLY A 284 4.00 4.16 -1.59
CA GLY A 284 2.77 3.58 -1.06
C GLY A 284 2.28 2.37 -1.87
N THR A 285 2.70 2.24 -3.15
CA THR A 285 2.30 1.14 -4.06
C THR A 285 3.43 0.60 -4.93
N GLU A 286 4.42 1.42 -5.28
CA GLU A 286 5.54 1.08 -6.18
C GLU A 286 6.88 1.42 -5.49
N MET A 287 7.93 0.67 -5.83
CA MET A 287 9.31 1.06 -5.54
C MET A 287 9.88 1.82 -6.74
N ILE A 288 10.20 3.10 -6.60
CA ILE A 288 10.92 3.88 -7.62
C ILE A 288 12.41 3.79 -7.34
N ILE A 289 13.23 3.48 -8.34
CA ILE A 289 14.70 3.60 -8.27
C ILE A 289 15.23 4.58 -9.32
N TRP A 290 16.34 5.26 -9.01
CA TRP A 290 17.04 6.09 -10.00
C TRP A 290 18.56 6.18 -9.79
N GLY A 291 19.25 6.41 -10.91
CA GLY A 291 20.68 6.71 -10.96
C GLY A 291 21.57 5.55 -10.51
N GLY A 292 22.70 5.89 -9.90
CA GLY A 292 23.72 4.95 -9.43
C GLY A 292 24.90 4.77 -10.39
N SER A 293 25.66 3.71 -10.16
CA SER A 293 26.82 3.28 -10.96
C SER A 293 26.61 1.85 -11.44
N GLY A 294 26.88 1.56 -12.71
CA GLY A 294 26.73 0.24 -13.34
C GLY A 294 28.03 -0.27 -13.96
N SER A 295 27.99 -1.49 -14.51
CA SER A 295 29.18 -2.18 -15.07
C SER A 295 29.72 -1.56 -16.36
N SER A 296 28.84 -1.19 -17.29
CA SER A 296 29.20 -0.56 -18.58
C SER A 296 29.23 0.97 -18.53
N THR A 297 28.64 1.56 -17.49
CA THR A 297 28.44 3.00 -17.36
C THR A 297 28.63 3.39 -15.89
N PRO A 298 29.73 4.09 -15.52
CA PRO A 298 30.06 4.37 -14.11
C PRO A 298 29.09 5.35 -13.44
N PHE A 299 28.26 6.04 -14.22
CA PHE A 299 27.22 6.95 -13.76
C PHE A 299 25.95 6.71 -14.57
N LEU A 300 24.79 6.67 -13.92
CA LEU A 300 23.50 6.39 -14.54
C LEU A 300 22.54 7.58 -14.34
N SER A 301 21.74 7.87 -15.36
CA SER A 301 20.56 8.77 -15.32
C SER A 301 19.25 8.04 -15.64
N SER A 302 19.29 6.71 -15.75
CA SER A 302 18.11 5.87 -15.93
C SER A 302 17.54 5.45 -14.57
N GLY A 303 16.25 5.12 -14.55
CA GLY A 303 15.55 4.57 -13.39
C GLY A 303 14.38 3.71 -13.84
N ALA A 304 13.69 3.10 -12.89
CA ALA A 304 12.48 2.32 -13.13
C ALA A 304 11.59 2.30 -11.89
N ARG A 305 10.33 1.94 -12.08
CA ARG A 305 9.37 1.60 -11.03
C ARG A 305 9.15 0.10 -11.01
N TYR A 306 9.05 -0.48 -9.82
CA TYR A 306 8.64 -1.86 -9.60
C TYR A 306 7.27 -1.89 -8.93
N ASP A 307 6.33 -2.55 -9.59
CA ASP A 307 5.02 -2.89 -9.04
C ASP A 307 5.05 -4.34 -8.52
N PRO A 308 5.00 -4.56 -7.19
CA PRO A 308 4.97 -5.91 -6.62
C PRO A 308 3.63 -6.65 -6.86
N VAL A 309 2.56 -5.96 -7.26
CA VAL A 309 1.22 -6.56 -7.51
C VAL A 309 1.15 -7.23 -8.89
N SER A 310 1.92 -6.74 -9.87
CA SER A 310 2.13 -7.37 -11.18
C SER A 310 3.47 -8.10 -11.34
N ASP A 311 4.44 -7.87 -10.44
CA ASP A 311 5.83 -8.35 -10.52
C ASP A 311 6.50 -7.93 -11.85
N THR A 312 6.47 -6.62 -12.13
CA THR A 312 7.05 -6.02 -13.34
C THR A 312 7.80 -4.73 -13.04
N TRP A 313 8.80 -4.43 -13.88
CA TRP A 313 9.50 -3.15 -13.88
C TRP A 313 9.09 -2.30 -15.09
N THR A 314 8.75 -1.04 -14.84
CA THR A 314 8.48 -0.02 -15.88
C THR A 314 9.57 1.05 -15.84
N ALA A 315 10.28 1.24 -16.95
CA ALA A 315 11.30 2.29 -17.06
C ALA A 315 10.69 3.70 -16.91
N ILE A 316 11.33 4.57 -16.13
CA ILE A 316 10.90 5.97 -16.00
C ILE A 316 11.57 6.85 -17.06
N SER A 317 10.93 7.97 -17.37
CA SER A 317 11.42 8.95 -18.34
C SER A 317 12.84 9.41 -18.02
N GLN A 318 13.65 9.57 -19.07
CA GLN A 318 14.96 10.20 -19.00
C GLN A 318 14.93 11.65 -19.52
N THR A 319 13.81 12.09 -20.10
CA THR A 319 13.62 13.47 -20.56
C THR A 319 13.61 14.40 -19.35
N ASN A 320 14.47 15.41 -19.38
CA ASN A 320 14.73 16.35 -18.28
C ASN A 320 15.23 15.71 -16.97
N ALA A 321 15.65 14.44 -16.98
CA ALA A 321 16.23 13.80 -15.80
C ALA A 321 17.58 14.45 -15.42
N PRO A 322 17.95 14.51 -14.13
CA PRO A 322 19.23 15.09 -13.70
C PRO A 322 20.44 14.37 -14.32
N ALA A 323 21.56 15.09 -14.44
CA ALA A 323 22.81 14.53 -14.95
C ALA A 323 23.20 13.23 -14.22
N ALA A 324 23.68 12.23 -14.98
CA ALA A 324 23.95 10.88 -14.50
C ALA A 324 24.90 10.85 -13.28
N ARG A 325 24.54 10.12 -12.22
CA ARG A 325 25.22 10.23 -10.91
C ARG A 325 24.99 9.06 -9.96
N TYR A 326 25.90 8.88 -9.01
CA TYR A 326 25.76 7.95 -7.87
C TYR A 326 25.96 8.66 -6.52
N ALA A 327 25.56 8.03 -5.41
CA ALA A 327 25.69 8.57 -4.03
C ALA A 327 25.05 9.96 -3.83
N HIS A 328 23.95 10.18 -4.54
CA HIS A 328 22.96 11.23 -4.27
C HIS A 328 22.00 10.77 -3.17
N THR A 329 21.20 11.69 -2.63
CA THR A 329 20.05 11.34 -1.78
C THR A 329 18.76 11.44 -2.57
N ALA A 330 17.73 10.72 -2.13
CA ALA A 330 16.36 10.92 -2.58
C ALA A 330 15.38 10.87 -1.41
N VAL A 331 14.28 11.61 -1.53
CA VAL A 331 13.16 11.58 -0.58
C VAL A 331 11.84 11.48 -1.33
N TRP A 332 10.83 10.87 -0.71
CA TRP A 332 9.45 10.83 -1.20
C TRP A 332 8.63 11.92 -0.50
N THR A 333 7.89 12.73 -1.25
CA THR A 333 7.08 13.83 -0.70
C THR A 333 5.67 13.43 -0.29
N GLY A 334 5.24 12.20 -0.61
CA GLY A 334 3.83 11.80 -0.70
C GLY A 334 3.30 11.80 -2.15
N SER A 335 3.94 12.51 -3.09
CA SER A 335 3.54 12.52 -4.50
C SER A 335 4.69 12.51 -5.52
N GLU A 336 5.91 12.88 -5.13
CA GLU A 336 7.08 12.98 -6.01
C GLU A 336 8.32 12.39 -5.33
N MET A 337 9.26 11.91 -6.14
CA MET A 337 10.62 11.62 -5.69
C MET A 337 11.51 12.84 -5.96
N ILE A 338 12.05 13.48 -4.92
CA ILE A 338 13.09 14.51 -5.08
C ILE A 338 14.45 13.83 -5.01
N VAL A 339 15.32 14.07 -5.99
CA VAL A 339 16.73 13.65 -6.01
C VAL A 339 17.63 14.87 -5.93
N TRP A 340 18.67 14.84 -5.09
CA TRP A 340 19.66 15.92 -5.03
C TRP A 340 21.09 15.45 -4.69
N GLY A 341 22.06 16.21 -5.19
CA GLY A 341 23.49 16.01 -4.92
C GLY A 341 24.05 14.78 -5.60
N GLY A 342 25.16 14.24 -5.08
CA GLY A 342 25.87 13.07 -5.59
C GLY A 342 27.01 13.38 -6.55
N ASN A 343 27.74 12.34 -6.94
CA ASN A 343 28.90 12.42 -7.85
C ASN A 343 28.48 12.16 -9.31
N ALA A 344 28.79 13.09 -10.22
CA ALA A 344 28.48 13.05 -11.64
C ALA A 344 29.75 13.06 -12.53
N GLY A 345 30.72 12.19 -12.21
CA GLY A 345 31.97 12.08 -12.96
C GLY A 345 33.13 12.75 -12.25
N PHE A 346 33.55 13.90 -12.79
CA PHE A 346 34.66 14.72 -12.27
C PHE A 346 34.18 15.80 -11.29
N GLN A 347 32.89 15.83 -10.96
CA GLN A 347 32.26 16.89 -10.17
C GLN A 347 31.25 16.30 -9.18
N LEU A 348 31.36 16.73 -7.93
CA LEU A 348 30.27 16.58 -6.96
C LEU A 348 29.24 17.68 -7.21
N THR A 349 27.96 17.37 -7.07
CA THR A 349 26.88 18.23 -7.57
C THR A 349 26.06 18.85 -6.43
N ASN A 350 25.56 20.07 -6.66
CA ASN A 350 24.55 20.76 -5.85
C ASN A 350 23.23 20.95 -6.63
N THR A 351 23.02 20.12 -7.65
CA THR A 351 21.86 20.09 -8.54
C THR A 351 21.00 18.86 -8.26
N GLY A 352 19.78 18.83 -8.78
CA GLY A 352 18.85 17.72 -8.59
C GLY A 352 17.66 17.77 -9.54
N GLY A 353 16.57 17.09 -9.17
CA GLY A 353 15.29 17.15 -9.88
C GLY A 353 14.17 16.45 -9.09
N ARG A 354 12.93 16.76 -9.46
CA ARG A 354 11.70 16.12 -8.99
C ARG A 354 11.18 15.19 -10.07
N TYR A 355 10.86 13.96 -9.72
CA TYR A 355 10.17 13.00 -10.59
C TYR A 355 8.73 12.80 -10.11
N ASP A 356 7.78 13.03 -11.01
CA ASP A 356 6.36 12.71 -10.80
C ASP A 356 6.02 11.37 -11.48
N PRO A 357 5.66 10.32 -10.72
CA PRO A 357 5.25 9.03 -11.27
C PRO A 357 3.86 9.03 -11.93
N ALA A 358 3.01 10.03 -11.67
CA ALA A 358 1.68 10.13 -12.27
C ALA A 358 1.74 10.60 -13.73
N SER A 359 2.55 11.63 -14.03
CA SER A 359 2.83 12.08 -15.40
C SER A 359 4.03 11.38 -16.06
N ASN A 360 4.86 10.67 -15.29
CA ASN A 360 6.17 10.13 -15.73
C ASN A 360 7.09 11.23 -16.28
N THR A 361 7.18 12.37 -15.58
CA THR A 361 8.01 13.50 -15.98
C THR A 361 9.04 13.90 -14.92
N TRP A 362 10.14 14.50 -15.38
CA TRP A 362 11.10 15.18 -14.52
C TRP A 362 10.94 16.70 -14.64
N SER A 363 10.90 17.35 -13.49
CA SER A 363 11.08 18.79 -13.35
C SER A 363 12.43 19.07 -12.72
N ALA A 364 13.16 20.05 -13.24
CA ALA A 364 14.36 20.55 -12.58
C ALA A 364 14.02 21.17 -11.20
N ILE A 365 15.04 21.28 -10.36
CA ILE A 365 15.02 22.13 -9.16
C ILE A 365 16.19 23.10 -9.24
N SER A 366 16.00 24.32 -8.75
CA SER A 366 17.05 25.34 -8.76
C SER A 366 18.31 24.83 -8.05
N PRO A 367 19.52 25.02 -8.65
CA PRO A 367 20.77 24.64 -8.01
C PRO A 367 20.92 25.32 -6.64
N ALA A 368 21.39 24.57 -5.65
CA ALA A 368 21.65 25.11 -4.33
C ALA A 368 22.96 25.91 -4.35
N THR A 369 22.95 27.12 -4.90
CA THR A 369 24.15 27.98 -5.04
C THR A 369 24.78 28.36 -3.70
N ILE A 370 24.00 28.31 -2.61
CA ILE A 370 24.46 28.46 -1.22
C ILE A 370 25.16 27.22 -0.66
N LEU A 371 25.07 26.06 -1.33
CA LEU A 371 25.70 24.81 -0.94
C LEU A 371 26.76 24.37 -1.95
N GLU A 372 27.89 23.94 -1.40
CA GLU A 372 28.86 23.15 -2.13
C GLU A 372 28.27 21.80 -2.59
N GLY A 373 28.66 21.37 -3.80
CA GLY A 373 28.30 20.08 -4.35
C GLY A 373 28.94 18.93 -3.59
N ARG A 374 28.16 17.86 -3.34
CA ARG A 374 28.49 16.87 -2.30
C ARG A 374 27.95 15.46 -2.56
N ARG A 375 28.54 14.46 -1.92
CA ARG A 375 28.09 13.05 -1.91
C ARG A 375 28.10 12.48 -0.49
N TYR A 376 27.43 11.35 -0.27
CA TYR A 376 27.34 10.68 1.04
C TYR A 376 26.84 11.60 2.17
N HIS A 377 26.06 12.63 1.81
CA HIS A 377 25.26 13.45 2.71
C HIS A 377 23.97 12.72 3.09
N SER A 378 23.29 13.20 4.11
CA SER A 378 21.94 12.74 4.46
C SER A 378 20.88 13.71 3.91
N ALA A 379 19.67 13.20 3.67
CA ALA A 379 18.49 14.02 3.46
C ALA A 379 17.26 13.40 4.13
N VAL A 380 16.36 14.23 4.65
CA VAL A 380 15.06 13.83 5.19
C VAL A 380 13.95 14.74 4.64
N TRP A 381 12.73 14.22 4.58
CA TRP A 381 11.52 15.00 4.28
C TRP A 381 10.77 15.28 5.58
N ASN A 382 10.48 16.55 5.89
CA ASN A 382 9.76 16.93 7.11
C ASN A 382 8.23 17.02 6.93
N GLY A 383 7.73 16.88 5.69
CA GLY A 383 6.33 17.08 5.31
C GLY A 383 6.13 18.17 4.26
N SER A 384 7.01 19.17 4.21
CA SER A 384 6.94 20.32 3.29
C SER A 384 8.27 20.66 2.58
N GLU A 385 9.39 20.31 3.21
CA GLU A 385 10.76 20.64 2.81
C GLU A 385 11.64 19.38 2.83
N MET A 386 12.65 19.37 1.96
CA MET A 386 13.76 18.41 2.05
C MET A 386 14.91 19.07 2.82
N ILE A 387 15.25 18.53 3.98
CA ILE A 387 16.40 18.96 4.79
C ILE A 387 17.61 18.15 4.35
N VAL A 388 18.70 18.81 3.94
CA VAL A 388 19.97 18.20 3.52
C VAL A 388 21.09 18.64 4.46
N TRP A 389 21.95 17.72 4.91
CA TRP A 389 23.11 18.07 5.74
C TRP A 389 24.31 17.13 5.58
N GLY A 390 25.51 17.69 5.81
CA GLY A 390 26.77 16.98 5.86
C GLY A 390 27.23 16.45 4.49
N GLY A 391 27.93 15.32 4.49
CA GLY A 391 28.51 14.68 3.31
C GLY A 391 29.92 15.18 2.98
N GLN A 392 30.53 14.57 1.96
CA GLN A 392 31.83 14.96 1.44
C GLN A 392 31.68 16.00 0.33
N GLY A 393 32.40 17.12 0.44
CA GLY A 393 32.45 18.22 -0.52
C GLY A 393 33.53 18.07 -1.60
N SER A 394 33.51 18.96 -2.59
CA SER A 394 34.46 19.04 -3.69
C SER A 394 35.81 19.68 -3.35
N THR A 395 35.88 20.51 -2.30
CA THR A 395 37.01 21.39 -1.98
C THR A 395 37.86 20.85 -0.83
N ASN A 396 38.07 19.53 -0.82
CA ASN A 396 38.86 18.76 0.17
C ASN A 396 38.33 18.76 1.62
N GLY A 397 37.13 18.20 1.84
CA GLY A 397 36.72 17.81 3.19
C GLY A 397 35.31 17.25 3.27
N GLU A 398 35.00 16.65 4.43
CA GLU A 398 33.62 16.47 4.88
C GLU A 398 33.02 17.81 5.32
N LEU A 399 31.69 17.91 5.35
CA LEU A 399 30.96 19.15 5.57
C LEU A 399 30.14 19.09 6.87
N ASN A 400 29.98 20.24 7.54
CA ASN A 400 28.98 20.46 8.60
C ASN A 400 27.88 21.45 8.17
N THR A 401 27.79 21.75 6.87
CA THR A 401 26.79 22.66 6.29
C THR A 401 25.59 21.89 5.77
N GLY A 402 24.45 22.56 5.68
CA GLY A 402 23.22 22.01 5.10
C GLY A 402 22.25 23.09 4.64
N ALA A 403 21.15 22.69 4.03
CA ALA A 403 20.05 23.58 3.67
C ALA A 403 18.70 22.85 3.64
N ARG A 404 17.62 23.63 3.80
CA ARG A 404 16.24 23.26 3.48
C ARG A 404 15.92 23.62 2.04
N TYR A 405 15.32 22.69 1.31
CA TYR A 405 14.72 22.95 -0.01
C TYR A 405 13.21 23.12 0.12
N HIS A 406 12.72 24.30 -0.26
CA HIS A 406 11.32 24.70 -0.26
C HIS A 406 10.67 24.32 -1.59
N ARG A 407 9.91 23.22 -1.62
CA ARG A 407 9.33 22.69 -2.87
C ARG A 407 8.41 23.70 -3.58
N SER A 408 7.66 24.49 -2.80
CA SER A 408 6.64 25.45 -3.28
C SER A 408 7.23 26.67 -3.99
N THR A 409 8.41 27.12 -3.57
CA THR A 409 9.12 28.31 -4.10
C THR A 409 10.34 27.96 -4.94
N ASP A 410 10.69 26.68 -5.04
CA ASP A 410 11.92 26.16 -5.67
C ASP A 410 13.19 26.83 -5.13
N SER A 411 13.23 27.14 -3.83
CA SER A 411 14.30 27.89 -3.19
C SER A 411 15.01 27.10 -2.09
N TRP A 412 16.22 27.55 -1.73
CA TRP A 412 17.04 26.94 -0.68
C TRP A 412 17.32 27.94 0.44
N THR A 413 17.17 27.50 1.69
CA THR A 413 17.55 28.26 2.90
C THR A 413 18.64 27.49 3.63
N PRO A 414 19.80 28.09 3.96
CA PRO A 414 20.85 27.40 4.70
C PRO A 414 20.34 26.99 6.10
N LEU A 415 20.90 25.93 6.67
CA LEU A 415 20.77 25.68 8.12
C LEU A 415 21.85 26.49 8.84
N THR A 416 21.61 26.86 10.10
CA THR A 416 22.68 27.38 10.93
C THR A 416 23.84 26.37 11.07
N THR A 417 25.06 26.89 11.16
CA THR A 417 26.25 26.12 11.57
C THR A 417 26.57 26.31 13.06
N ILE A 418 25.84 27.19 13.76
CA ILE A 418 26.01 27.43 15.20
C ILE A 418 25.46 26.22 15.96
N GLY A 419 26.33 25.56 16.74
CA GLY A 419 25.99 24.33 17.46
C GLY A 419 25.94 23.06 16.59
N ALA A 420 26.11 23.18 15.26
CA ALA A 420 26.16 22.02 14.37
C ALA A 420 27.37 21.12 14.75
N PRO A 421 27.20 19.78 14.75
CA PRO A 421 28.28 18.88 15.13
C PRO A 421 29.40 18.87 14.07
N SER A 422 30.51 18.19 14.39
CA SER A 422 31.69 18.16 13.52
C SER A 422 31.35 17.65 12.11
N ALA A 423 32.06 18.19 11.12
CA ALA A 423 31.87 17.88 9.72
C ALA A 423 31.99 16.38 9.45
N ARG A 424 31.10 15.81 8.63
CA ARG A 424 31.03 14.35 8.45
C ARG A 424 30.30 13.92 7.19
N ASP A 425 30.73 12.78 6.66
CA ASP A 425 30.00 12.02 5.65
C ASP A 425 29.50 10.68 6.24
N SER A 426 28.69 9.95 5.47
CA SER A 426 28.39 8.54 5.71
C SER A 426 27.78 8.23 7.10
N HIS A 427 27.17 9.26 7.70
CA HIS A 427 26.31 9.25 8.87
C HIS A 427 24.87 8.91 8.47
N THR A 428 24.02 8.60 9.44
CA THR A 428 22.58 8.44 9.22
C THR A 428 21.82 9.69 9.68
N ALA A 429 20.71 9.99 9.03
CA ALA A 429 19.71 10.93 9.54
C ALA A 429 18.32 10.28 9.54
N ILE A 430 17.49 10.62 10.53
CA ILE A 430 16.07 10.29 10.57
C ILE A 430 15.24 11.54 10.90
N TRP A 431 13.96 11.53 10.55
CA TRP A 431 12.98 12.54 10.96
C TRP A 431 12.11 11.97 12.09
N THR A 432 11.98 12.68 13.21
CA THR A 432 11.18 12.23 14.36
C THR A 432 9.67 12.49 14.18
N GLY A 433 9.33 13.43 13.30
CA GLY A 433 8.04 14.12 13.29
C GLY A 433 8.20 15.63 13.45
N SER A 434 9.18 16.08 14.25
CA SER A 434 9.46 17.50 14.54
C SER A 434 10.94 17.92 14.37
N GLN A 435 11.88 16.99 14.46
CA GLN A 435 13.32 17.26 14.39
C GLN A 435 14.05 16.23 13.52
N MET A 436 15.18 16.64 12.94
CA MET A 436 16.10 15.72 12.26
C MET A 436 17.15 15.25 13.26
N LEU A 437 17.23 13.96 13.55
CA LEU A 437 18.35 13.39 14.33
C LEU A 437 19.44 12.92 13.37
N ILE A 438 20.70 13.18 13.69
CA ILE A 438 21.87 12.65 12.98
C ILE A 438 22.80 11.90 13.93
N TRP A 439 23.44 10.83 13.44
CA TRP A 439 24.35 10.01 14.26
C TRP A 439 25.54 9.43 13.50
N GLY A 440 26.69 9.35 14.19
CA GLY A 440 27.91 8.70 13.72
C GLY A 440 28.49 9.36 12.47
N GLY A 441 29.02 8.57 11.54
CA GLY A 441 29.66 9.02 10.31
C GLY A 441 31.18 8.94 10.34
N SER A 442 31.82 9.54 9.34
CA SER A 442 33.28 9.57 9.17
C SER A 442 33.79 10.98 8.87
N ASN A 443 35.08 11.20 9.16
CA ASN A 443 35.83 12.44 8.91
C ASN A 443 37.27 12.08 8.50
N ALA A 444 37.92 12.88 7.65
CA ALA A 444 39.32 12.70 7.25
C ALA A 444 40.34 12.93 8.39
N THR A 445 39.89 13.51 9.51
CA THR A 445 40.67 13.79 10.73
C THR A 445 40.40 12.72 11.79
N TYR A 446 41.42 12.36 12.58
CA TYR A 446 41.24 11.44 13.69
C TYR A 446 40.32 12.03 14.80
N PRO A 447 39.36 11.26 15.36
CA PRO A 447 39.04 9.87 15.04
C PRO A 447 38.21 9.74 13.75
N TYR A 448 38.70 8.94 12.79
CA TYR A 448 38.11 8.80 11.45
C TYR A 448 36.66 8.31 11.43
N TYR A 449 36.21 7.69 12.52
CA TYR A 449 34.83 7.26 12.75
C TYR A 449 34.28 8.03 13.95
N LEU A 450 33.08 8.57 13.79
CA LEU A 450 32.43 9.43 14.76
C LEU A 450 31.40 8.66 15.60
N GLY A 451 31.26 9.05 16.86
CA GLY A 451 30.44 8.37 17.88
C GLY A 451 29.58 9.35 18.67
N ASP A 452 29.16 10.41 17.98
CA ASP A 452 28.39 11.55 18.44
C ASP A 452 27.32 11.89 17.40
N GLY A 453 26.49 12.88 17.70
CA GLY A 453 25.42 13.34 16.83
C GLY A 453 24.66 14.51 17.45
N ALA A 454 23.63 14.99 16.73
CA ALA A 454 22.79 16.09 17.17
C ALA A 454 21.34 15.92 16.70
N SER A 455 20.40 16.60 17.34
CA SER A 455 19.13 16.97 16.73
C SER A 455 19.23 18.35 16.09
N TYR A 456 18.50 18.54 14.99
CA TYR A 456 18.28 19.83 14.35
C TYR A 456 16.79 20.17 14.39
N ASP A 457 16.48 21.37 14.87
CA ASP A 457 15.13 21.92 14.91
C ASP A 457 14.92 22.92 13.75
N PRO A 458 14.08 22.61 12.74
CA PRO A 458 13.84 23.51 11.62
C PRO A 458 12.95 24.70 11.98
N ALA A 459 12.17 24.66 13.06
CA ALA A 459 11.35 25.78 13.49
C ALA A 459 12.19 26.86 14.20
N GLN A 460 13.23 26.44 14.93
CA GLN A 460 14.14 27.34 15.64
C GLN A 460 15.46 27.63 14.89
N ASP A 461 15.77 26.85 13.84
CA ASP A 461 17.07 26.83 13.15
C ASP A 461 18.26 26.70 14.14
N ASN A 462 18.23 25.66 14.95
CA ASN A 462 19.27 25.37 15.93
C ASN A 462 19.63 23.88 16.01
N TRP A 463 20.74 23.59 16.69
CA TRP A 463 21.25 22.24 16.91
C TRP A 463 21.42 21.97 18.39
N HIS A 464 21.06 20.76 18.82
CA HIS A 464 21.30 20.26 20.17
C HIS A 464 22.10 18.94 20.11
N PRO A 465 23.25 18.82 20.80
CA PRO A 465 24.02 17.57 20.79
C PRO A 465 23.23 16.44 21.47
N LEU A 466 23.27 15.24 20.90
CA LEU A 466 22.72 14.06 21.56
C LEU A 466 23.66 13.62 22.69
N SER A 467 23.12 12.96 23.72
CA SER A 467 23.94 12.43 24.81
C SER A 467 24.97 11.43 24.30
N SER A 468 26.20 11.50 24.84
CA SER A 468 27.24 10.49 24.64
C SER A 468 27.22 9.38 25.71
N VAL A 469 26.39 9.52 26.75
CA VAL A 469 26.27 8.53 27.83
C VAL A 469 25.56 7.29 27.31
N ASN A 470 26.20 6.12 27.47
CA ASN A 470 25.75 4.82 26.95
C ASN A 470 25.57 4.76 25.41
N ALA A 471 26.12 5.73 24.68
CA ALA A 471 25.99 5.81 23.24
C ALA A 471 26.72 4.64 22.51
N PRO A 472 26.23 4.21 21.33
CA PRO A 472 26.93 3.22 20.51
C PRO A 472 28.34 3.67 20.13
N SER A 473 29.29 2.72 20.09
CA SER A 473 30.66 2.95 19.62
C SER A 473 30.70 3.66 18.25
N SER A 474 31.74 4.44 17.99
CA SER A 474 31.87 5.19 16.73
C SER A 474 31.80 4.33 15.47
N ARG A 475 31.14 4.84 14.42
CA ARG A 475 30.72 4.06 13.24
C ARG A 475 30.29 4.91 12.05
N SER A 476 30.60 4.47 10.83
CA SER A 476 30.01 4.99 9.57
C SER A 476 29.33 3.85 8.79
N HIS A 477 28.53 4.20 7.77
CA HIS A 477 27.80 3.23 6.92
C HIS A 477 26.94 2.21 7.69
N HIS A 478 26.42 2.64 8.85
CA HIS A 478 25.41 1.94 9.64
C HIS A 478 24.01 2.29 9.13
N THR A 479 22.98 1.61 9.64
CA THR A 479 21.59 2.03 9.42
C THR A 479 21.03 2.67 10.69
N ALA A 480 20.15 3.64 10.51
CA ALA A 480 19.27 4.10 11.57
C ALA A 480 17.82 4.13 11.08
N ILE A 481 16.88 3.77 11.96
CA ILE A 481 15.44 3.83 11.68
C ILE A 481 14.72 4.53 12.84
N TRP A 482 13.59 5.17 12.52
CA TRP A 482 12.69 5.76 13.51
C TRP A 482 11.54 4.80 13.80
N THR A 483 11.31 4.49 15.09
CA THR A 483 10.26 3.55 15.50
C THR A 483 8.87 4.20 15.67
N GLY A 484 8.80 5.53 15.57
CA GLY A 484 7.66 6.34 16.04
C GLY A 484 7.87 6.96 17.42
N GLY A 485 8.95 6.60 18.13
CA GLY A 485 9.32 7.22 19.41
C GLY A 485 10.82 7.15 19.77
N GLN A 486 11.60 6.29 19.12
CA GLN A 486 13.03 6.13 19.35
C GLN A 486 13.79 5.94 18.02
N MET A 487 15.06 6.35 17.98
CA MET A 487 15.97 6.10 16.86
C MET A 487 16.81 4.85 17.18
N LEU A 488 16.61 3.76 16.43
CA LEU A 488 17.51 2.61 16.50
C LEU A 488 18.69 2.83 15.56
N VAL A 489 19.91 2.59 16.04
CA VAL A 489 21.17 2.58 15.30
C VAL A 489 21.75 1.17 15.37
N TRP A 490 22.10 0.55 14.24
CA TRP A 490 22.74 -0.77 14.25
C TRP A 490 23.76 -0.97 13.12
N GLY A 491 24.75 -1.82 13.39
CA GLY A 491 25.82 -2.18 12.46
C GLY A 491 26.77 -1.02 12.14
N GLY A 492 27.35 -1.04 10.94
CA GLY A 492 28.33 -0.08 10.45
C GLY A 492 29.77 -0.58 10.50
N GLY A 493 30.67 0.19 9.86
CA GLY A 493 32.11 -0.01 9.94
C GLY A 493 32.75 0.89 11.00
N ALA A 494 33.79 0.39 11.65
CA ALA A 494 34.65 1.09 12.58
C ALA A 494 36.12 0.68 12.38
N ILE A 495 37.06 1.28 13.12
CA ILE A 495 38.49 0.93 13.05
C ILE A 495 38.79 -0.53 13.45
N SER A 496 37.90 -1.16 14.21
CA SER A 496 37.95 -2.59 14.59
C SER A 496 37.30 -3.54 13.56
N GLY A 497 36.81 -3.03 12.43
CA GLY A 497 36.07 -3.78 11.42
C GLY A 497 34.57 -3.51 11.47
N VAL A 498 33.77 -4.44 10.92
CA VAL A 498 32.31 -4.33 10.88
C VAL A 498 31.66 -4.71 12.22
N LEU A 499 30.63 -3.95 12.62
CA LEU A 499 29.97 -4.08 13.93
C LEU A 499 28.68 -4.91 13.82
N SER A 500 28.39 -5.71 14.85
CA SER A 500 27.09 -6.34 15.14
C SER A 500 26.36 -5.71 16.33
N THR A 501 26.85 -4.56 16.82
CA THR A 501 26.31 -3.81 17.95
C THR A 501 25.46 -2.64 17.49
N GLY A 502 24.70 -2.04 18.41
CA GLY A 502 23.84 -0.90 18.15
C GLY A 502 23.28 -0.30 19.45
N GLY A 503 22.34 0.62 19.31
CA GLY A 503 21.60 1.21 20.43
C GLY A 503 20.31 1.89 19.99
N SER A 504 19.38 2.03 20.92
CA SER A 504 18.20 2.88 20.81
C SER A 504 18.47 4.22 21.48
N TYR A 505 18.18 5.33 20.80
CA TYR A 505 18.14 6.67 21.38
C TYR A 505 16.70 7.11 21.61
N ASP A 506 16.41 7.52 22.83
CA ASP A 506 15.13 8.06 23.25
C ASP A 506 15.23 9.59 23.38
N PRO A 507 14.65 10.38 22.45
CA PRO A 507 14.76 11.83 22.46
C PRO A 507 13.94 12.52 23.57
N ALA A 508 12.94 11.85 24.15
CA ALA A 508 12.15 12.40 25.25
C ALA A 508 12.92 12.36 26.59
N THR A 509 13.83 11.40 26.74
CA THR A 509 14.70 11.24 27.92
C THR A 509 16.18 11.56 27.64
N GLY A 510 16.53 11.93 26.41
CA GLY A 510 17.91 12.22 25.98
C GLY A 510 18.88 11.05 26.14
N SER A 511 18.39 9.81 26.18
CA SER A 511 19.11 8.65 26.73
C SER A 511 19.31 7.53 25.72
N TRP A 512 20.47 6.85 25.80
CA TRP A 512 20.78 5.66 25.01
C TRP A 512 20.61 4.36 25.80
N SER A 513 20.13 3.33 25.11
CA SER A 513 20.16 1.92 25.56
C SER A 513 20.82 1.06 24.49
N ALA A 514 21.79 0.23 24.85
CA ALA A 514 22.46 -0.67 23.90
C ALA A 514 21.49 -1.75 23.37
N THR A 515 21.57 -2.08 22.08
CA THR A 515 20.85 -3.25 21.55
C THR A 515 21.53 -4.54 22.03
N PRO A 516 20.77 -5.58 22.41
CA PRO A 516 21.34 -6.89 22.74
C PRO A 516 22.12 -7.48 21.57
N THR A 517 23.18 -8.22 21.88
CA THR A 517 24.01 -8.97 20.92
C THR A 517 23.63 -10.45 20.81
N THR A 518 22.91 -10.99 21.79
CA THR A 518 22.39 -12.37 21.77
C THR A 518 21.41 -12.54 20.62
N GLY A 519 21.69 -13.50 19.73
CA GLY A 519 20.88 -13.77 18.53
C GLY A 519 21.07 -12.77 17.39
N ALA A 520 21.85 -11.70 17.57
CA ALA A 520 22.06 -10.69 16.54
C ALA A 520 22.78 -11.28 15.31
N PRO A 521 22.42 -10.85 14.08
CA PRO A 521 23.09 -11.31 12.88
C PRO A 521 24.54 -10.81 12.81
N SER A 522 25.35 -11.44 11.96
CA SER A 522 26.76 -11.07 11.79
C SER A 522 26.94 -9.59 11.42
N GLY A 523 28.02 -8.99 11.92
CA GLY A 523 28.30 -7.57 11.71
C GLY A 523 28.53 -7.20 10.25
N ARG A 524 28.20 -5.95 9.89
CA ARG A 524 28.17 -5.47 8.49
C ARG A 524 28.17 -3.94 8.39
N ALA A 525 28.67 -3.40 7.29
CA ALA A 525 28.39 -2.04 6.82
C ALA A 525 27.49 -2.09 5.56
N PHE A 526 27.08 -0.92 5.06
CA PHE A 526 26.37 -0.74 3.76
C PHE A 526 25.07 -1.54 3.56
N HIS A 527 24.47 -2.03 4.65
CA HIS A 527 23.23 -2.77 4.65
C HIS A 527 22.02 -1.85 4.59
N ASN A 528 20.84 -2.42 4.33
CA ASN A 528 19.57 -1.72 4.45
C ASN A 528 18.84 -2.18 5.72
N ALA A 529 18.05 -1.30 6.31
CA ALA A 529 17.15 -1.62 7.41
C ALA A 529 15.80 -0.93 7.22
N VAL A 530 14.72 -1.60 7.62
CA VAL A 530 13.36 -1.06 7.58
C VAL A 530 12.64 -1.31 8.90
N TRP A 531 11.68 -0.44 9.23
CA TRP A 531 10.80 -0.60 10.38
C TRP A 531 9.44 -1.16 9.94
N THR A 532 9.00 -2.26 10.55
CA THR A 532 7.71 -2.90 10.24
C THR A 532 6.51 -2.25 10.94
N GLY A 533 6.78 -1.39 11.91
CA GLY A 533 5.82 -0.95 12.93
C GLY A 533 6.06 -1.59 14.31
N ALA A 534 6.77 -2.71 14.37
CA ALA A 534 7.13 -3.42 15.61
C ALA A 534 8.57 -3.99 15.64
N GLU A 535 9.16 -4.25 14.48
CA GLU A 535 10.48 -4.86 14.32
C GLU A 535 11.34 -4.03 13.34
N MET A 536 12.66 -4.03 13.55
CA MET A 536 13.63 -3.59 12.55
C MET A 536 14.15 -4.80 11.79
N ILE A 537 13.92 -4.89 10.49
CA ILE A 537 14.50 -5.92 9.62
C ILE A 537 15.80 -5.37 9.03
N VAL A 538 16.91 -6.11 9.12
CA VAL A 538 18.21 -5.76 8.50
C VAL A 538 18.60 -6.77 7.42
N TRP A 539 19.00 -6.30 6.23
CA TRP A 539 19.46 -7.17 5.13
C TRP A 539 20.57 -6.55 4.26
N GLY A 540 21.40 -7.43 3.69
CA GLY A 540 22.49 -7.09 2.77
C GLY A 540 23.70 -6.51 3.49
N GLY A 541 24.46 -5.69 2.78
CA GLY A 541 25.79 -5.25 3.20
C GLY A 541 26.82 -6.36 3.01
N ASP A 542 27.92 -6.29 3.75
CA ASP A 542 29.09 -7.18 3.60
C ASP A 542 28.86 -8.65 4.07
N ALA A 543 27.62 -9.06 4.35
CA ALA A 543 27.30 -10.39 4.89
C ALA A 543 25.98 -10.97 4.35
N SER A 544 25.97 -12.27 4.02
CA SER A 544 24.84 -12.98 3.38
C SER A 544 23.83 -13.55 4.38
N THR A 545 23.50 -12.77 5.41
CA THR A 545 22.57 -13.11 6.50
C THR A 545 21.72 -11.87 6.81
N GLY A 546 20.64 -12.03 7.55
CA GLY A 546 19.84 -10.90 8.05
C GLY A 546 19.20 -11.22 9.38
N GLY A 547 18.49 -10.25 9.94
CA GLY A 547 17.79 -10.43 11.21
C GLY A 547 16.62 -9.48 11.41
N ARG A 548 15.67 -9.89 12.23
CA ARG A 548 14.60 -9.06 12.82
C ARG A 548 15.01 -8.70 14.24
N TYR A 549 15.04 -7.42 14.56
CA TYR A 549 15.19 -6.93 15.93
C TYR A 549 13.84 -6.47 16.48
N CYS A 550 13.40 -7.14 17.53
CA CYS A 550 12.28 -6.71 18.34
C CYS A 550 12.73 -5.59 19.30
N ALA A 551 12.39 -4.35 18.97
CA ALA A 551 12.50 -3.25 19.94
C ALA A 551 11.49 -3.37 21.11
N GLY A 552 10.52 -4.28 20.96
CA GLY A 552 9.41 -4.48 21.88
C GLY A 552 8.29 -3.47 21.66
N SER A 553 7.39 -3.39 22.64
CA SER A 553 6.36 -2.35 22.69
C SER A 553 6.98 -0.99 22.97
N VAL A 554 7.59 -0.38 21.95
CA VAL A 554 7.86 1.06 21.94
C VAL A 554 6.54 1.75 22.28
N SER A 555 6.54 2.54 23.35
CA SER A 555 5.34 3.22 23.86
C SER A 555 4.68 4.00 22.73
N GLN A 556 3.59 3.46 22.16
CA GLN A 556 2.90 4.11 21.05
C GLN A 556 2.33 5.42 21.58
N CYS A 557 2.97 6.52 21.18
CA CYS A 557 2.71 7.81 21.82
C CYS A 557 1.25 8.23 21.64
N VAL A 558 0.67 7.83 20.51
CA VAL A 558 -0.78 7.79 20.28
C VAL A 558 -1.26 6.35 20.50
N SER A 559 -2.02 6.14 21.58
CA SER A 559 -2.60 4.83 21.92
C SER A 559 -3.86 4.50 21.13
N SER A 560 -4.56 5.52 20.62
CA SER A 560 -5.67 5.38 19.67
C SER A 560 -6.06 6.73 19.06
N LEU A 561 -6.77 6.69 17.94
CA LEU A 561 -7.44 7.83 17.33
C LEU A 561 -8.96 7.64 17.42
N SER A 562 -9.69 8.73 17.63
CA SER A 562 -11.16 8.73 17.69
C SER A 562 -11.75 9.87 16.85
N PRO A 563 -12.43 9.58 15.72
CA PRO A 563 -12.59 8.25 15.11
C PRO A 563 -11.27 7.69 14.59
N ALA A 564 -11.24 6.40 14.21
CA ALA A 564 -10.04 5.77 13.63
C ALA A 564 -9.83 6.12 12.14
N SER A 565 -10.89 6.57 11.46
CA SER A 565 -10.92 7.00 10.06
C SER A 565 -12.07 7.97 9.82
N ALA A 566 -12.08 8.66 8.68
CA ALA A 566 -13.20 9.48 8.24
C ALA A 566 -13.56 9.26 6.77
N ALA A 567 -14.77 9.65 6.39
CA ALA A 567 -15.25 9.70 5.02
C ALA A 567 -15.79 11.09 4.72
N ALA A 568 -15.36 11.67 3.59
CA ALA A 568 -15.52 13.09 3.30
C ALA A 568 -16.32 13.36 2.00
N GLY A 569 -17.08 14.44 1.99
CA GLY A 569 -17.87 14.90 0.86
C GLY A 569 -17.03 15.39 -0.32
N ALA A 570 -17.60 15.25 -1.52
CA ALA A 570 -17.00 15.68 -2.78
C ALA A 570 -16.63 17.18 -2.79
N SER A 571 -17.45 18.03 -2.17
CA SER A 571 -17.24 19.48 -2.10
C SER A 571 -16.06 19.92 -1.21
N GLY A 572 -15.46 19.00 -0.46
CA GLY A 572 -14.53 19.34 0.62
C GLY A 572 -15.26 19.71 1.91
N GLU A 573 -14.56 19.55 3.04
CA GLU A 573 -15.10 19.71 4.39
C GLU A 573 -13.97 19.86 5.43
N ASN A 574 -14.32 20.24 6.66
CA ASN A 574 -13.38 20.24 7.78
C ASN A 574 -13.78 19.17 8.79
N GLY A 575 -12.80 18.49 9.38
CA GLY A 575 -13.01 17.49 10.42
C GLY A 575 -12.02 17.63 11.57
N ILE A 576 -12.26 16.84 12.61
CA ILE A 576 -11.40 16.75 13.79
C ILE A 576 -11.24 15.27 14.13
N VAL A 577 -10.02 14.85 14.47
CA VAL A 577 -9.73 13.55 15.07
C VAL A 577 -9.08 13.74 16.44
N SER A 578 -9.66 13.13 17.46
CA SER A 578 -9.12 13.13 18.81
C SER A 578 -7.96 12.14 18.91
N VAL A 579 -6.89 12.59 19.56
CA VAL A 579 -5.66 11.82 19.77
C VAL A 579 -5.64 11.38 21.23
N ASN A 580 -5.68 10.07 21.48
CA ASN A 580 -5.51 9.53 22.83
C ASN A 580 -4.02 9.24 23.05
N ALA A 581 -3.40 9.86 24.05
CA ALA A 581 -1.97 9.77 24.29
C ALA A 581 -1.63 9.89 25.79
N PRO A 582 -0.67 9.12 26.34
CA PRO A 582 -0.26 9.22 27.74
C PRO A 582 0.25 10.62 28.10
N SER A 583 0.01 11.06 29.34
CA SER A 583 0.45 12.38 29.82
C SER A 583 1.96 12.57 29.67
N GLY A 584 2.38 13.67 29.02
CA GLY A 584 3.79 13.96 28.74
C GLY A 584 4.32 13.36 27.43
N CYS A 585 3.52 12.56 26.70
CA CYS A 585 3.96 11.99 25.43
C CYS A 585 3.71 12.95 24.26
N HIS A 586 4.79 13.40 23.59
CA HIS A 586 4.73 14.31 22.45
C HIS A 586 4.50 13.58 21.12
N TRP A 587 3.48 13.99 20.37
CA TRP A 587 3.14 13.48 19.05
C TRP A 587 3.03 14.61 18.03
N THR A 588 3.24 14.28 16.76
CA THR A 588 3.08 15.19 15.61
C THR A 588 2.07 14.64 14.62
N ALA A 589 1.43 15.50 13.86
CA ALA A 589 0.50 15.15 12.79
C ALA A 589 1.02 15.68 11.45
N ILE A 590 1.13 14.78 10.45
CA ILE A 590 1.63 15.08 9.10
C ILE A 590 0.61 14.60 8.08
N SER A 591 0.30 15.42 7.06
CA SER A 591 -0.52 14.99 5.93
C SER A 591 0.33 14.28 4.88
N ASN A 592 -0.10 13.10 4.43
CA ASN A 592 0.54 12.35 3.35
C ASN A 592 -0.14 12.61 1.97
N ALA A 593 -1.09 13.54 1.89
CA ALA A 593 -1.82 13.83 0.65
C ALA A 593 -2.08 15.34 0.49
N ALA A 594 -1.70 15.93 -0.64
CA ALA A 594 -1.73 17.38 -0.85
C ALA A 594 -3.14 18.03 -0.83
N TRP A 595 -4.21 17.22 -0.88
CA TRP A 595 -5.61 17.67 -0.73
C TRP A 595 -6.16 17.52 0.71
N LEU A 596 -5.35 17.03 1.64
CA LEU A 596 -5.59 17.03 3.08
C LEU A 596 -4.63 18.04 3.73
N ILE A 597 -5.16 19.01 4.45
CA ILE A 597 -4.37 20.03 5.16
C ILE A 597 -4.69 19.92 6.65
N ILE A 598 -3.66 19.93 7.50
CA ILE A 598 -3.86 20.02 8.95
C ILE A 598 -4.09 21.49 9.29
N SER A 599 -5.25 21.79 9.87
CA SER A 599 -5.72 23.15 10.18
C SER A 599 -5.50 23.54 11.64
N SER A 600 -5.33 22.56 12.53
CA SER A 600 -4.87 22.76 13.91
C SER A 600 -4.32 21.45 14.50
N GLY A 601 -3.49 21.53 15.55
CA GLY A 601 -2.95 20.34 16.20
C GLY A 601 -1.95 19.56 15.33
N SER A 602 -1.06 20.25 14.62
CA SER A 602 0.09 19.64 13.94
C SER A 602 1.08 18.97 14.91
N GLU A 603 0.99 19.29 16.20
CA GLU A 603 1.70 18.65 17.30
C GLU A 603 0.92 18.80 18.61
N GLY A 604 1.28 18.00 19.61
CA GLY A 604 0.68 18.05 20.95
C GLY A 604 1.34 17.10 21.95
N THR A 605 1.07 17.30 23.24
CA THR A 605 1.63 16.51 24.34
C THR A 605 0.53 15.95 25.23
N GLY A 606 0.46 14.63 25.36
CA GLY A 606 -0.70 13.94 25.94
C GLY A 606 -1.94 14.02 25.04
N SER A 607 -3.08 13.52 25.52
CA SER A 607 -4.30 13.50 24.70
C SER A 607 -4.70 14.89 24.20
N GLY A 608 -5.10 14.99 22.93
CA GLY A 608 -5.47 16.23 22.27
C GLY A 608 -6.33 15.98 21.03
N ALA A 609 -6.25 16.86 20.03
CA ALA A 609 -6.99 16.70 18.78
C ALA A 609 -6.27 17.35 17.60
N VAL A 610 -6.40 16.75 16.41
CA VAL A 610 -5.94 17.29 15.12
C VAL A 610 -7.14 17.78 14.34
N GLY A 611 -7.18 19.07 14.02
CA GLY A 611 -8.11 19.63 13.05
C GLY A 611 -7.55 19.48 11.65
N TYR A 612 -8.38 19.12 10.68
CA TYR A 612 -8.00 19.02 9.28
C TYR A 612 -9.07 19.62 8.35
N SER A 613 -8.63 20.02 7.17
CA SER A 613 -9.50 20.36 6.04
C SER A 613 -9.21 19.45 4.85
N VAL A 614 -10.29 19.13 4.14
CA VAL A 614 -10.31 18.28 2.95
C VAL A 614 -10.66 19.19 1.78
N ALA A 615 -9.71 19.41 0.87
CA ALA A 615 -9.96 20.19 -0.34
C ALA A 615 -11.02 19.51 -1.21
N ALA A 616 -11.79 20.29 -1.99
CA ALA A 616 -12.78 19.74 -2.91
C ALA A 616 -12.18 18.68 -3.85
N ASN A 617 -12.89 17.58 -4.06
CA ASN A 617 -12.56 16.63 -5.11
C ASN A 617 -13.23 17.09 -6.42
N THR A 618 -12.43 17.28 -7.45
CA THR A 618 -12.90 17.56 -8.81
C THR A 618 -12.84 16.34 -9.71
N ASP A 619 -12.07 15.32 -9.32
CA ASP A 619 -11.88 14.10 -10.09
C ASP A 619 -13.12 13.19 -10.01
N PRO A 620 -13.55 12.55 -11.12
CA PRO A 620 -14.72 11.66 -11.12
C PRO A 620 -14.50 10.33 -10.38
N ASN A 621 -13.38 10.16 -9.67
CA ASN A 621 -13.04 8.99 -8.87
C ASN A 621 -12.97 9.41 -7.39
N SER A 622 -13.41 8.55 -6.48
CA SER A 622 -13.09 8.74 -5.05
C SER A 622 -11.58 8.64 -4.82
N ARG A 623 -11.10 9.36 -3.80
CA ARG A 623 -9.67 9.41 -3.45
C ARG A 623 -9.48 9.20 -1.96
N THR A 624 -8.43 8.46 -1.59
CA THR A 624 -8.10 8.17 -0.19
C THR A 624 -6.75 8.76 0.14
N GLY A 625 -6.66 9.41 1.30
CA GLY A 625 -5.45 10.04 1.82
C GLY A 625 -5.34 9.75 3.32
N THR A 626 -4.17 10.04 3.88
CA THR A 626 -3.87 9.66 5.27
C THR A 626 -3.21 10.83 6.00
N LEU A 627 -3.64 11.10 7.23
CA LEU A 627 -2.85 11.86 8.20
C LEU A 627 -2.08 10.85 9.07
N THR A 628 -0.76 10.97 9.15
CA THR A 628 0.05 10.22 10.12
C THR A 628 0.07 11.02 11.41
N ILE A 629 -0.47 10.47 12.51
CA ILE A 629 -0.59 11.15 13.80
C ILE A 629 0.15 10.30 14.84
N GLY A 630 1.30 10.79 15.30
CA GLY A 630 2.31 9.97 15.97
C GLY A 630 2.76 8.84 15.04
N ASN A 631 2.38 7.60 15.38
CA ASN A 631 2.58 6.41 14.56
C ASN A 631 1.26 5.78 14.05
N GLN A 632 0.11 6.44 14.24
CA GLN A 632 -1.20 5.98 13.77
C GLN A 632 -1.55 6.59 12.42
N ALA A 633 -2.18 5.80 11.55
CA ALA A 633 -2.61 6.22 10.22
C ALA A 633 -4.12 6.55 10.21
N PHE A 634 -4.46 7.84 10.26
CA PHE A 634 -5.83 8.31 10.12
C PHE A 634 -6.22 8.38 8.64
N VAL A 635 -6.98 7.38 8.18
CA VAL A 635 -7.39 7.28 6.78
C VAL A 635 -8.65 8.13 6.53
N ILE A 636 -8.58 9.00 5.54
CA ILE A 636 -9.70 9.83 5.07
C ILE A 636 -10.03 9.43 3.63
N THR A 637 -11.25 8.94 3.38
CA THR A 637 -11.74 8.62 2.03
C THR A 637 -12.73 9.67 1.55
N GLN A 638 -12.35 10.44 0.53
CA GLN A 638 -13.21 11.45 -0.07
C GLN A 638 -14.00 10.88 -1.25
N ALA A 639 -15.29 11.21 -1.32
CA ALA A 639 -16.18 10.87 -2.42
C ALA A 639 -15.69 11.45 -3.75
N ALA A 640 -16.13 10.84 -4.86
CA ALA A 640 -15.86 11.34 -6.21
C ALA A 640 -16.39 12.76 -6.40
N GLY A 641 -15.60 13.60 -7.08
CA GLY A 641 -16.01 14.93 -7.50
C GLY A 641 -17.18 14.90 -8.48
N ALA A 642 -17.99 15.96 -8.48
CA ALA A 642 -19.15 16.09 -9.38
C ALA A 642 -18.80 16.20 -10.88
N GLY A 643 -17.51 16.20 -11.23
CA GLY A 643 -16.99 16.23 -12.61
C GLY A 643 -17.21 14.94 -13.43
N GLY A 644 -18.17 14.08 -13.05
CA GLY A 644 -18.43 12.78 -13.70
C GLY A 644 -19.84 12.60 -14.28
N SER A 645 -20.84 13.41 -13.92
CA SER A 645 -22.25 13.18 -14.30
C SER A 645 -23.02 14.46 -14.66
N CYS A 646 -22.45 15.25 -15.55
CA CYS A 646 -23.18 16.30 -16.26
C CYS A 646 -24.18 15.69 -17.25
N THR A 647 -25.42 15.47 -16.80
CA THR A 647 -26.53 15.12 -17.68
C THR A 647 -27.22 16.40 -18.13
N PHE A 648 -27.40 16.54 -19.45
CA PHE A 648 -28.09 17.68 -20.04
C PHE A 648 -29.51 17.29 -20.46
N SER A 649 -30.41 18.27 -20.58
CA SER A 649 -31.67 18.11 -21.32
C SER A 649 -31.95 19.39 -22.12
N ILE A 650 -32.50 19.24 -23.32
CA ILE A 650 -32.87 20.35 -24.20
C ILE A 650 -34.38 20.44 -24.39
N SER A 651 -34.94 21.62 -24.16
CA SER A 651 -36.38 21.88 -24.25
C SER A 651 -36.69 23.08 -25.15
N PRO A 652 -37.46 22.90 -26.24
CA PRO A 652 -38.03 21.64 -26.72
C PRO A 652 -36.97 20.71 -27.33
N SER A 653 -37.24 19.40 -27.38
CA SER A 653 -36.43 18.41 -28.12
C SER A 653 -36.85 18.28 -29.60
N THR A 654 -37.94 18.92 -30.00
CA THR A 654 -38.34 19.07 -31.40
C THR A 654 -39.04 20.40 -31.61
N GLN A 655 -38.53 21.21 -32.55
CA GLN A 655 -39.18 22.44 -33.00
C GLN A 655 -39.76 22.24 -34.41
N THR A 656 -40.97 22.78 -34.64
CA THR A 656 -41.54 22.88 -36.00
C THR A 656 -41.46 24.31 -36.48
N VAL A 657 -41.06 24.52 -37.74
CA VAL A 657 -40.80 25.84 -38.33
C VAL A 657 -41.51 25.96 -39.68
N SER A 658 -42.05 27.13 -39.98
CA SER A 658 -42.65 27.49 -41.27
C SER A 658 -41.61 27.55 -42.39
N GLY A 659 -42.04 27.46 -43.65
CA GLY A 659 -41.15 27.64 -44.80
C GLY A 659 -40.47 29.02 -44.86
N SER A 660 -41.02 30.03 -44.19
CA SER A 660 -40.38 31.35 -44.03
C SER A 660 -39.02 31.28 -43.30
N GLY A 661 -38.84 30.32 -42.39
CA GLY A 661 -37.76 30.39 -41.40
C GLY A 661 -38.06 31.39 -40.28
N GLY A 662 -37.05 31.69 -39.46
CA GLY A 662 -37.12 32.60 -38.31
C GLY A 662 -35.99 32.40 -37.30
N SER A 663 -35.98 33.18 -36.22
CA SER A 663 -35.08 33.03 -35.07
C SER A 663 -35.79 32.36 -33.90
N PHE A 664 -35.11 31.45 -33.21
CA PHE A 664 -35.69 30.60 -32.16
C PHE A 664 -34.71 30.42 -30.99
N THR A 665 -35.23 29.96 -29.86
CA THR A 665 -34.44 29.59 -28.69
C THR A 665 -34.80 28.19 -28.21
N ALA A 666 -33.88 27.55 -27.48
CA ALA A 666 -34.12 26.33 -26.73
C ALA A 666 -33.40 26.42 -25.39
N ASN A 667 -34.08 26.00 -24.32
CA ASN A 667 -33.51 25.97 -22.97
C ASN A 667 -32.65 24.72 -22.81
N VAL A 668 -31.46 24.89 -22.22
CA VAL A 668 -30.57 23.81 -21.81
C VAL A 668 -30.60 23.75 -20.29
N SER A 669 -30.93 22.59 -19.73
CA SER A 669 -30.82 22.31 -18.30
C SER A 669 -29.67 21.33 -18.05
N ALA A 670 -28.92 21.53 -16.97
CA ALA A 670 -27.78 20.71 -16.58
C ALA A 670 -27.79 20.41 -15.07
N THR A 671 -27.20 19.30 -14.64
CA THR A 671 -27.18 18.85 -13.24
C THR A 671 -26.32 19.69 -12.29
N GLY A 672 -25.49 20.61 -12.78
CA GLY A 672 -24.69 21.51 -11.95
C GLY A 672 -24.19 22.75 -12.70
N SER A 673 -23.90 23.82 -11.97
CA SER A 673 -23.45 25.11 -12.53
C SER A 673 -22.11 25.05 -13.27
N GLY A 674 -21.24 24.08 -12.92
CA GLY A 674 -19.97 23.81 -13.60
C GLY A 674 -20.07 22.96 -14.88
N CYS A 675 -21.27 22.48 -15.24
CA CYS A 675 -21.45 21.64 -16.42
C CYS A 675 -21.46 22.47 -17.71
N THR A 676 -20.33 22.54 -18.40
CA THR A 676 -20.19 23.27 -19.67
C THR A 676 -20.79 22.50 -20.84
N TRP A 677 -21.34 23.25 -21.81
CA TRP A 677 -21.92 22.69 -23.02
C TRP A 677 -21.68 23.60 -24.23
N SER A 678 -21.69 23.00 -25.42
CA SER A 678 -21.68 23.69 -26.71
C SER A 678 -22.72 23.07 -27.65
N ALA A 679 -23.19 23.87 -28.61
CA ALA A 679 -24.31 23.55 -29.50
C ALA A 679 -23.87 23.59 -30.97
N VAL A 680 -24.05 22.49 -31.69
CA VAL A 680 -23.63 22.33 -33.09
C VAL A 680 -24.80 21.91 -33.97
N ALA A 681 -25.07 22.67 -35.03
CA ALA A 681 -26.05 22.31 -36.06
C ALA A 681 -25.43 21.37 -37.11
N ASN A 682 -26.17 20.33 -37.52
CA ASN A 682 -25.69 19.35 -38.50
C ASN A 682 -25.93 19.75 -39.97
N VAL A 683 -26.49 20.94 -40.24
CA VAL A 683 -26.88 21.42 -41.57
C VAL A 683 -26.73 22.94 -41.67
N SER A 684 -26.27 23.43 -42.82
CA SER A 684 -25.91 24.85 -43.04
C SER A 684 -27.09 25.83 -43.13
N TRP A 685 -28.34 25.35 -43.18
CA TRP A 685 -29.55 26.20 -43.14
C TRP A 685 -30.08 26.43 -41.70
N ILE A 686 -29.34 25.96 -40.70
CA ILE A 686 -29.53 26.31 -39.29
C ILE A 686 -28.25 27.02 -38.81
N GLY A 687 -28.35 28.31 -38.50
CA GLY A 687 -27.29 29.06 -37.82
C GLY A 687 -27.43 28.91 -36.31
N VAL A 688 -26.33 28.78 -35.58
CA VAL A 688 -26.33 28.82 -34.11
C VAL A 688 -25.73 30.16 -33.68
N ASP A 689 -26.59 31.11 -33.32
CA ASP A 689 -26.19 32.51 -33.06
C ASP A 689 -25.66 32.71 -31.63
N PHE A 690 -26.05 31.82 -30.71
CA PHE A 690 -25.49 31.73 -29.36
C PHE A 690 -25.53 30.27 -28.91
N GLY A 691 -24.37 29.64 -28.74
CA GLY A 691 -24.24 28.18 -28.74
C GLY A 691 -23.26 27.60 -27.71
N SER A 692 -23.02 28.27 -26.59
CA SER A 692 -22.19 27.74 -25.50
C SER A 692 -22.57 28.32 -24.15
N GLY A 693 -22.37 27.56 -23.07
CA GLY A 693 -22.65 28.00 -21.71
C GLY A 693 -22.14 27.04 -20.64
N SER A 694 -22.47 27.34 -19.38
CA SER A 694 -22.20 26.49 -18.22
C SER A 694 -23.42 26.47 -17.30
N GLY A 695 -23.80 25.29 -16.81
CA GLY A 695 -25.05 25.11 -16.08
C GLY A 695 -26.28 25.31 -16.98
N ASN A 696 -27.37 25.79 -16.37
CA ASN A 696 -28.60 26.09 -17.11
C ASN A 696 -28.41 27.33 -18.01
N GLY A 697 -28.96 27.29 -19.22
CA GLY A 697 -28.90 28.42 -20.14
C GLY A 697 -29.75 28.23 -21.39
N GLN A 698 -29.40 28.91 -22.48
CA GLN A 698 -30.17 28.89 -23.72
C GLN A 698 -29.27 28.80 -24.95
N VAL A 699 -29.67 27.99 -25.92
CA VAL A 699 -29.18 28.07 -27.30
C VAL A 699 -30.10 29.01 -28.08
N ARG A 700 -29.52 29.95 -28.84
CA ARG A 700 -30.24 30.76 -29.83
C ARG A 700 -29.81 30.34 -31.22
N TYR A 701 -30.77 30.17 -32.12
CA TYR A 701 -30.52 29.67 -33.46
C TYR A 701 -31.46 30.28 -34.50
N THR A 702 -30.94 30.49 -35.70
CA THR A 702 -31.66 30.97 -36.88
C THR A 702 -31.93 29.81 -37.84
N VAL A 703 -33.10 29.81 -38.46
CA VAL A 703 -33.50 28.82 -39.48
C VAL A 703 -33.80 29.55 -40.77
N SER A 704 -33.04 29.28 -41.83
CA SER A 704 -33.19 29.95 -43.13
C SER A 704 -34.52 29.56 -43.81
N SER A 705 -35.02 30.39 -44.74
CA SER A 705 -36.23 30.06 -45.52
C SER A 705 -36.05 28.79 -46.38
N ASN A 706 -37.13 28.07 -46.66
CA ASN A 706 -37.16 26.80 -47.37
C ASN A 706 -38.02 26.87 -48.65
N ARG A 707 -37.47 27.51 -49.69
CA ARG A 707 -38.13 27.70 -51.00
C ARG A 707 -38.03 26.47 -51.92
N THR A 708 -37.82 25.27 -51.38
CA THR A 708 -37.53 24.06 -52.17
C THR A 708 -38.77 23.24 -52.56
N GLY A 709 -39.96 23.64 -52.11
CA GLY A 709 -41.20 22.86 -52.28
C GLY A 709 -41.31 21.61 -51.41
N VAL A 710 -40.23 21.19 -50.72
CA VAL A 710 -40.18 19.95 -49.92
C VAL A 710 -39.87 20.28 -48.45
N SER A 711 -40.52 19.59 -47.51
CA SER A 711 -40.25 19.77 -46.08
C SER A 711 -38.93 19.11 -45.67
N ARG A 712 -38.10 19.79 -44.87
CA ARG A 712 -36.73 19.37 -44.50
C ARG A 712 -36.55 19.22 -42.99
N LYS A 713 -35.54 18.44 -42.58
CA LYS A 713 -35.22 18.17 -41.18
C LYS A 713 -33.73 18.39 -40.90
N GLY A 714 -33.43 18.98 -39.74
CA GLY A 714 -32.07 19.20 -39.24
C GLY A 714 -32.00 18.94 -37.74
N LYS A 715 -30.80 18.95 -37.18
CA LYS A 715 -30.53 18.72 -35.76
C LYS A 715 -29.57 19.78 -35.22
N ILE A 716 -29.78 20.18 -33.97
CA ILE A 716 -28.78 20.83 -33.12
C ILE A 716 -28.46 19.85 -32.00
N THR A 717 -27.19 19.51 -31.83
CA THR A 717 -26.70 18.64 -30.75
C THR A 717 -26.08 19.49 -29.64
N VAL A 718 -26.42 19.24 -28.38
CA VAL A 718 -25.97 20.00 -27.21
C VAL A 718 -25.71 19.06 -26.03
N GLY A 719 -24.46 18.93 -25.59
CA GLY A 719 -24.12 18.06 -24.44
C GLY A 719 -24.50 16.57 -24.63
N GLY A 720 -24.63 16.11 -25.88
CA GLY A 720 -25.13 14.78 -26.24
C GLY A 720 -26.62 14.74 -26.64
N GLU A 721 -27.42 15.68 -26.13
CA GLU A 721 -28.85 15.82 -26.42
C GLU A 721 -29.13 16.38 -27.82
N ILE A 722 -30.31 16.09 -28.37
CA ILE A 722 -30.66 16.42 -29.76
C ILE A 722 -31.99 17.17 -29.85
N LEU A 723 -31.91 18.44 -30.27
CA LEU A 723 -33.06 19.21 -30.75
C LEU A 723 -33.25 18.96 -32.25
N THR A 724 -34.37 18.33 -32.63
CA THR A 724 -34.75 18.10 -34.04
C THR A 724 -35.58 19.27 -34.60
N ILE A 725 -35.06 19.96 -35.61
CA ILE A 725 -35.79 21.00 -36.35
C ILE A 725 -36.54 20.37 -37.52
N LYS A 726 -37.87 20.55 -37.58
CA LYS A 726 -38.74 20.12 -38.69
C LYS A 726 -39.26 21.36 -39.42
N GLN A 727 -38.70 21.69 -40.58
CA GLN A 727 -39.14 22.85 -41.37
C GLN A 727 -40.07 22.43 -42.51
N ARG A 728 -41.23 23.08 -42.63
CA ARG A 728 -42.15 22.88 -43.76
C ARG A 728 -41.56 23.45 -45.06
N ALA A 729 -42.14 23.10 -46.20
CA ALA A 729 -42.00 23.91 -47.40
C ALA A 729 -42.56 25.34 -47.16
N PHE A 730 -42.14 26.29 -48.00
CA PHE A 730 -42.80 27.60 -48.14
C PHE A 730 -44.06 27.44 -48.98
#